data_AF-A0A7Y5B4M6-F1
#
_entry.id   AF-A0A7Y5B4M6-F1
#
_cell.length_a   1.000
_cell.length_b   1.000
_cell.length_c   1.000
_cell.angle_alpha   90.00
_cell.angle_beta   90.00
_cell.angle_gamma   90.00
#
_symmetry.space_group_name_H-M   'P 1'
#
loop_
_entity.id
_entity.type
_entity.pdbx_description
1 polymer ?
#
loop_
_entity_poly.entity_id
_entity_poly.type
_entity_poly.pdbx_seq_one_letter_code
_entity_poly.pdbx_strand_id
1 'polypeptide(L)'
;MNPSERNLFRATVAATIGTLALAFISAQPKIDNSPKIASEDRDPALLYSASCSTCHGARGGGGYFSWAIPYRWAPEIAHGYSTPQPLLEQRYRFAVRNGPYRHGDGFTNAMPAFGREVISDSELEALVRWLIYAPPIGGAVPSEGVPPPQRPNGREIVVSILDEAPWFMDDGTDVRDPFNDPRRVVLSPGDYIKVVNRGKTWHTVTSANGFTDTGFIGYSANIPWEEVGYYYLTIPDLVPGAQKYYCKLHPYMQLEIVTPEADPMPLTRASKVPLGLPPRGGMGEVWVGLQTYDNGAGPNGAIQIINAADWSSTLIPGVGNNPHNGWGGTAVDWYGNRRRVSVWANWHDITASVIDIDTKEHLGDFPVGAASAHVMTAPGVVDPITGADRWFITLMGSNKVQEALPLMDLVSGMPNLPPISQASGLLGQPAFSPHGIWFLDNGRYFITANTLANTASLYSTDKAWSDEQGRAGVGMELAQASTGGRTPLAASVFNSGKRGDRRYTVYTNNAGTDDISVYRVDTTPGFESIVRVNVPPPLGNAAGNIALSDPMMEPMRWAHMPIQCAVSPPDASAHGRYMVVCNKASFNVTIIALGDNGMPEAIYTFPCGLGSHGVSFGRSNPVTGGKGYYAYVTNTFENYISVYDLELLERLRKLERRGMAPAEFLPGGAQERAMVRGHAAMMLTGEMEAEVPITLFSPDARGLVHVGDIPLAVAPGDARTSYLKEHVMIDVPGFHHTVLDLDLKTQSGAMGVFCWPLPSPWR
;
A
#
# COMPACT_ATOMS: atom_id res chain seq x y z
N MET A 1 -60.64 -25.14 -18.81
CA MET A 1 -60.11 -25.98 -19.91
C MET A 1 -59.32 -27.14 -19.32
N ASN A 2 -59.22 -28.23 -20.08
CA ASN A 2 -59.07 -29.64 -19.69
C ASN A 2 -57.73 -30.05 -19.03
N PRO A 3 -57.69 -31.14 -18.23
CA PRO A 3 -56.50 -31.63 -17.52
C PRO A 3 -55.70 -32.71 -18.30
N SER A 4 -55.34 -32.47 -19.57
CA SER A 4 -54.57 -33.43 -20.38
C SER A 4 -53.18 -32.97 -20.83
N GLU A 5 -52.65 -31.86 -20.29
CA GLU A 5 -51.33 -31.31 -20.70
C GLU A 5 -50.30 -31.23 -19.55
N ARG A 6 -50.50 -31.98 -18.45
CA ARG A 6 -49.54 -32.03 -17.32
C ARG A 6 -48.58 -33.22 -17.33
N ASN A 7 -48.58 -34.07 -18.36
CA ASN A 7 -47.82 -35.33 -18.36
C ASN A 7 -46.69 -35.44 -19.41
N LEU A 8 -46.21 -34.33 -19.99
CA LEU A 8 -45.12 -34.37 -20.99
C LEU A 8 -43.81 -33.66 -20.59
N PHE A 9 -43.56 -33.43 -19.30
CA PHE A 9 -42.29 -32.85 -18.83
C PHE A 9 -41.61 -33.66 -17.70
N ARG A 10 -42.00 -34.92 -17.48
CA ARG A 10 -41.49 -35.77 -16.39
C ARG A 10 -40.90 -37.12 -16.84
N ALA A 11 -40.47 -37.25 -18.09
CA ALA A 11 -39.98 -38.53 -18.62
C ALA A 11 -38.61 -38.48 -19.32
N THR A 12 -37.71 -37.57 -18.94
CA THR A 12 -36.31 -37.56 -19.43
C THR A 12 -35.30 -37.16 -18.35
N VAL A 13 -35.45 -37.65 -17.11
CA VAL A 13 -34.44 -37.47 -16.04
C VAL A 13 -34.12 -38.78 -15.28
N ALA A 14 -34.60 -39.94 -15.74
CA ALA A 14 -34.42 -41.21 -15.02
C ALA A 14 -33.77 -42.30 -15.87
N ALA A 15 -32.53 -42.07 -16.32
CA ALA A 15 -31.62 -43.14 -16.74
C ALA A 15 -30.19 -42.61 -16.81
N THR A 16 -29.52 -42.51 -15.66
CA THR A 16 -28.10 -42.87 -15.38
C THR A 16 -27.80 -42.45 -13.93
N ILE A 17 -28.36 -43.18 -12.97
CA ILE A 17 -27.82 -43.23 -11.60
C ILE A 17 -27.50 -44.69 -11.34
N GLY A 18 -26.22 -44.99 -11.38
CA GLY A 18 -25.69 -46.31 -11.08
C GLY A 18 -24.26 -46.17 -10.58
N THR A 19 -24.12 -46.18 -9.25
CA THR A 19 -22.92 -46.54 -8.46
C THR A 19 -21.90 -45.43 -8.15
N LEU A 20 -21.92 -44.98 -6.88
CA LEU A 20 -20.85 -44.50 -5.97
C LEU A 20 -21.40 -43.33 -5.11
N ALA A 21 -22.07 -43.57 -3.99
CA ALA A 21 -21.51 -43.89 -2.67
C ALA A 21 -20.37 -42.94 -2.22
N LEU A 22 -20.72 -42.02 -1.31
CA LEU A 22 -19.87 -41.43 -0.27
C LEU A 22 -18.59 -40.71 -0.70
N ALA A 23 -18.72 -39.40 -0.97
CA ALA A 23 -17.70 -38.40 -0.64
C ALA A 23 -18.33 -36.98 -0.68
N PHE A 24 -18.97 -36.54 0.40
CA PHE A 24 -19.08 -35.11 0.67
C PHE A 24 -17.69 -34.64 1.11
N ILE A 25 -16.81 -34.33 0.15
CA ILE A 25 -15.63 -33.52 0.41
C ILE A 25 -16.10 -32.07 0.32
N SER A 26 -16.29 -31.45 1.48
CA SER A 26 -16.26 -30.00 1.60
C SER A 26 -14.88 -29.51 1.16
N ALA A 27 -14.75 -29.10 -0.10
CA ALA A 27 -13.65 -28.25 -0.52
C ALA A 27 -13.98 -26.82 -0.07
N GLN A 28 -13.94 -26.59 1.25
CA GLN A 28 -13.56 -25.26 1.71
C GLN A 28 -12.08 -25.10 1.35
N PRO A 29 -11.65 -24.02 0.69
CA PRO A 29 -10.24 -23.70 0.71
C PRO A 29 -9.89 -23.55 2.19
N LYS A 30 -9.05 -24.46 2.71
CA LYS A 30 -8.35 -24.21 3.96
C LYS A 30 -7.60 -22.91 3.75
N ILE A 31 -8.10 -21.84 4.33
CA ILE A 31 -7.33 -20.61 4.51
C ILE A 31 -6.27 -21.00 5.54
N ASP A 32 -5.13 -21.41 5.00
CA ASP A 32 -3.98 -21.77 5.79
C ASP A 32 -3.39 -20.49 6.38
N ASN A 33 -3.63 -20.29 7.67
CA ASN A 33 -3.01 -19.24 8.47
C ASN A 33 -1.62 -19.64 8.99
N SER A 34 -1.02 -20.72 8.48
CA SER A 34 0.34 -21.09 8.84
C SER A 34 1.37 -20.35 7.97
N PRO A 35 2.48 -19.87 8.56
CA PRO A 35 3.61 -19.44 7.78
C PRO A 35 4.25 -20.68 7.13
N LYS A 36 4.27 -20.69 5.79
CA LYS A 36 5.22 -21.41 4.92
C LYS A 36 5.23 -22.95 4.99
N ILE A 37 5.02 -23.59 3.83
CA ILE A 37 5.89 -24.72 3.42
C ILE A 37 7.31 -24.22 3.68
N ALA A 38 8.07 -24.88 4.54
CA ALA A 38 9.43 -24.49 4.90
C ALA A 38 10.24 -24.24 3.62
N SER A 39 10.29 -22.98 3.16
CA SER A 39 11.33 -22.55 2.26
C SER A 39 12.59 -22.73 3.08
N GLU A 40 13.52 -23.54 2.60
CA GLU A 40 14.85 -23.61 3.21
C GLU A 40 15.35 -22.18 3.48
N ASP A 41 15.97 -21.97 4.65
CA ASP A 41 16.51 -20.66 5.00
C ASP A 41 17.41 -20.18 3.85
N ARG A 42 17.24 -18.92 3.43
CA ARG A 42 18.02 -18.38 2.32
C ARG A 42 19.51 -18.35 2.67
N ASP A 43 20.33 -18.58 1.64
CA ASP A 43 21.78 -18.48 1.77
C ASP A 43 22.18 -17.09 2.31
N PRO A 44 22.96 -17.01 3.41
CA PRO A 44 23.53 -15.77 3.94
C PRO A 44 24.18 -14.87 2.88
N ALA A 45 24.87 -15.43 1.90
CA ALA A 45 25.53 -14.67 0.84
C ALA A 45 24.53 -13.97 -0.09
N LEU A 46 23.40 -14.63 -0.40
CA LEU A 46 22.30 -14.03 -1.18
C LEU A 46 21.58 -12.94 -0.40
N LEU A 47 21.31 -13.18 0.90
CA LEU A 47 20.71 -12.16 1.78
C LEU A 47 21.62 -10.92 1.89
N TYR A 48 22.92 -11.14 2.04
CA TYR A 48 23.90 -10.07 2.12
C TYR A 48 24.02 -9.27 0.83
N SER A 49 24.15 -9.93 -0.32
CA SER A 49 24.28 -9.27 -1.63
C SER A 49 23.06 -8.41 -1.93
N ALA A 50 21.87 -8.88 -1.58
CA ALA A 50 20.64 -8.13 -1.75
C ALA A 50 20.52 -6.95 -0.78
N SER A 51 20.63 -7.20 0.53
CA SER A 51 20.15 -6.27 1.55
C SER A 51 21.21 -5.38 2.19
N CYS A 52 22.44 -5.88 2.35
CA CYS A 52 23.45 -5.28 3.22
C CYS A 52 24.64 -4.71 2.45
N SER A 53 25.04 -5.39 1.37
CA SER A 53 26.24 -5.08 0.57
C SER A 53 26.25 -3.66 0.02
N THR A 54 25.07 -3.12 -0.20
CA THR A 54 24.85 -1.84 -0.83
C THR A 54 25.21 -0.66 0.09
N CYS A 55 25.19 -0.87 1.41
CA CYS A 55 25.70 0.08 2.40
C CYS A 55 27.12 -0.30 2.86
N HIS A 56 27.42 -1.59 2.98
CA HIS A 56 28.66 -2.08 3.59
C HIS A 56 29.75 -2.52 2.59
N GLY A 57 29.48 -2.41 1.30
CA GLY A 57 30.29 -2.96 0.20
C GLY A 57 30.04 -4.44 -0.04
N ALA A 58 30.38 -4.96 -1.22
CA ALA A 58 30.28 -6.36 -1.63
C ALA A 58 31.03 -7.32 -0.68
N ARG A 59 32.00 -6.80 0.08
CA ARG A 59 32.83 -7.56 1.03
C ARG A 59 32.58 -7.22 2.50
N GLY A 60 31.74 -6.23 2.82
CA GLY A 60 31.45 -5.86 4.21
C GLY A 60 32.50 -5.01 4.90
N GLY A 61 33.39 -4.39 4.11
CA GLY A 61 34.46 -3.50 4.60
C GLY A 61 33.98 -2.14 5.12
N GLY A 62 32.73 -1.76 4.85
CA GLY A 62 32.19 -0.45 5.24
C GLY A 62 32.89 0.71 4.53
N GLY A 63 32.78 1.91 5.11
CA GLY A 63 33.40 3.13 4.59
C GLY A 63 32.59 3.87 3.52
N TYR A 64 31.39 3.41 3.22
CA TYR A 64 30.49 4.02 2.24
C TYR A 64 29.38 4.82 2.90
N PHE A 65 28.85 5.81 2.19
CA PHE A 65 27.67 6.53 2.64
C PHE A 65 26.42 5.65 2.48
N SER A 66 25.54 5.66 3.48
CA SER A 66 24.19 5.11 3.33
C SER A 66 23.42 5.97 2.35
N TRP A 67 22.82 5.42 1.28
CA TRP A 67 21.95 6.24 0.43
C TRP A 67 20.74 6.75 1.19
N ALA A 68 20.20 5.96 2.13
CA ALA A 68 19.01 6.31 2.89
C ALA A 68 19.25 7.54 3.78
N ILE A 69 20.48 7.71 4.25
CA ILE A 69 20.93 8.84 5.07
C ILE A 69 22.37 9.23 4.63
N PRO A 70 22.53 10.02 3.55
CA PRO A 70 23.80 10.23 2.83
C PRO A 70 24.97 10.81 3.60
N TYR A 71 24.77 11.33 4.82
CA TYR A 71 25.84 11.86 5.66
C TYR A 71 26.38 10.83 6.67
N ARG A 72 25.86 9.59 6.66
CA ARG A 72 26.29 8.52 7.57
C ARG A 72 27.15 7.50 6.86
N TRP A 73 28.27 7.19 7.50
CA TRP A 73 29.21 6.17 7.08
C TRP A 73 28.79 4.81 7.62
N ALA A 74 28.72 3.81 6.75
CA ALA A 74 28.53 2.43 7.14
C ALA A 74 29.81 1.88 7.80
N PRO A 75 29.74 1.25 8.98
CA PRO A 75 30.90 0.62 9.58
C PRO A 75 31.29 -0.67 8.82
N GLU A 76 32.53 -1.11 9.03
CA GLU A 76 32.96 -2.48 8.72
C GLU A 76 32.13 -3.47 9.53
N ILE A 77 31.63 -4.53 8.87
CA ILE A 77 30.79 -5.57 9.49
C ILE A 77 31.29 -6.99 9.23
N ALA A 78 32.25 -7.18 8.32
CA ALA A 78 32.90 -8.46 8.09
C ALA A 78 34.18 -8.54 8.93
N HIS A 79 34.32 -9.53 9.81
CA HIS A 79 35.44 -9.58 10.77
C HIS A 79 36.33 -10.83 10.70
N GLY A 80 35.82 -11.96 10.19
CA GLY A 80 36.61 -13.19 10.02
C GLY A 80 37.19 -13.79 11.30
N TYR A 81 36.46 -13.70 12.42
CA TYR A 81 36.86 -14.35 13.68
C TYR A 81 36.80 -15.87 13.56
N SER A 82 37.65 -16.57 14.31
CA SER A 82 37.67 -18.04 14.38
C SER A 82 36.90 -18.61 15.57
N THR A 83 36.40 -17.77 16.48
CA THR A 83 35.69 -18.19 17.70
C THR A 83 34.45 -17.33 17.96
N PRO A 84 33.39 -17.90 18.58
CA PRO A 84 32.16 -17.16 18.86
C PRO A 84 32.35 -15.87 19.69
N GLN A 85 31.64 -14.81 19.32
CA GLN A 85 31.62 -13.48 19.93
C GLN A 85 30.17 -13.08 20.30
N PRO A 86 29.58 -13.64 21.37
CA PRO A 86 28.14 -13.51 21.65
C PRO A 86 27.64 -12.06 21.79
N LEU A 87 28.46 -11.18 22.37
CA LEU A 87 28.11 -9.76 22.53
C LEU A 87 28.01 -9.04 21.17
N LEU A 88 28.92 -9.34 20.24
CA LEU A 88 28.91 -8.75 18.91
C LEU A 88 27.73 -9.28 18.10
N GLU A 89 27.51 -10.59 18.14
CA GLU A 89 26.35 -11.21 17.50
C GLU A 89 25.04 -10.60 17.99
N GLN A 90 24.87 -10.42 19.31
CA GLN A 90 23.68 -9.79 19.88
C GLN A 90 23.51 -8.36 19.40
N ARG A 91 24.60 -7.57 19.31
CA ARG A 91 24.55 -6.20 18.78
C ARG A 91 24.14 -6.16 17.32
N TYR A 92 24.63 -7.08 16.49
CA TYR A 92 24.28 -7.16 15.07
C TYR A 92 22.82 -7.56 14.90
N ARG A 93 22.38 -8.62 15.59
CA ARG A 93 20.96 -9.03 15.60
C ARG A 93 20.06 -7.86 16.02
N PHE A 94 20.44 -7.13 17.06
CA PHE A 94 19.70 -5.96 17.51
C PHE A 94 19.64 -4.85 16.46
N ALA A 95 20.79 -4.49 15.86
CA ALA A 95 20.88 -3.43 14.86
C ALA A 95 20.12 -3.79 13.57
N VAL A 96 20.16 -5.04 13.12
CA VAL A 96 19.38 -5.50 11.97
C VAL A 96 17.88 -5.42 12.26
N ARG A 97 17.42 -5.79 13.47
CA ARG A 97 16.00 -5.75 13.83
C ARG A 97 15.43 -4.36 14.10
N ASN A 98 16.24 -3.43 14.61
CA ASN A 98 15.74 -2.15 15.12
C ASN A 98 16.42 -0.92 14.49
N GLY A 99 17.43 -1.11 13.66
CA GLY A 99 18.41 -0.08 13.31
C GLY A 99 19.36 0.25 14.49
N PRO A 100 20.46 0.97 14.23
CA PRO A 100 21.40 1.35 15.27
C PRO A 100 20.79 2.42 16.19
N TYR A 101 21.05 2.27 17.49
CA TYR A 101 20.69 3.23 18.54
C TYR A 101 21.91 4.04 18.96
N ARG A 102 21.72 5.34 19.20
CA ARG A 102 22.71 6.22 19.83
C ARG A 102 22.07 6.93 21.02
N HIS A 103 22.81 6.99 22.13
CA HIS A 103 22.33 7.71 23.31
C HIS A 103 22.20 9.20 22.99
N GLY A 104 21.02 9.78 23.22
CA GLY A 104 20.70 11.17 22.86
C GLY A 104 20.00 11.31 21.50
N ASP A 105 20.47 10.58 20.48
CA ASP A 105 19.89 10.65 19.11
C ASP A 105 18.78 9.61 18.86
N GLY A 106 18.63 8.63 19.75
CA GLY A 106 17.65 7.55 19.61
C GLY A 106 18.00 6.54 18.50
N PHE A 107 16.97 5.89 17.95
CA PHE A 107 17.11 5.02 16.78
C PHE A 107 17.25 5.82 15.51
N THR A 108 17.80 5.21 14.46
CA THR A 108 18.07 5.93 13.21
C THR A 108 17.54 5.19 11.99
N ASN A 109 17.16 5.90 10.93
CA ASN A 109 16.52 5.33 9.73
C ASN A 109 17.51 4.98 8.61
N ALA A 110 18.82 5.07 8.89
CA ALA A 110 19.89 4.84 7.92
C ALA A 110 20.00 3.39 7.41
N MET A 111 19.39 2.47 8.15
CA MET A 111 19.25 1.06 7.80
C MET A 111 17.79 0.67 8.03
N PRO A 112 17.16 -0.08 7.11
CA PRO A 112 15.85 -0.65 7.35
C PRO A 112 15.96 -1.54 8.58
N ALA A 113 14.95 -1.46 9.45
CA ALA A 113 14.74 -2.55 10.39
C ALA A 113 14.31 -3.75 9.54
N PHE A 114 14.95 -4.90 9.66
CA PHE A 114 14.50 -6.11 8.97
C PHE A 114 13.62 -6.89 9.95
N GLY A 115 12.30 -6.83 9.75
CA GLY A 115 11.35 -7.63 10.51
C GLY A 115 11.54 -9.14 10.29
N ARG A 116 10.91 -9.95 11.14
CA ARG A 116 10.91 -11.42 11.01
C ARG A 116 10.21 -11.89 9.74
N GLU A 117 9.33 -11.04 9.24
CA GLU A 117 8.57 -11.17 8.00
C GLU A 117 9.47 -11.04 6.76
N VAL A 118 10.65 -10.43 6.92
CA VAL A 118 11.64 -10.21 5.84
C VAL A 118 12.83 -11.13 5.99
N ILE A 119 13.37 -11.30 7.21
CA ILE A 119 14.48 -12.23 7.51
C ILE A 119 14.08 -13.01 8.76
N SER A 120 13.97 -14.33 8.69
CA SER A 120 13.63 -15.17 9.86
C SER A 120 14.69 -15.06 10.97
N ASP A 121 14.42 -15.55 12.17
CA ASP A 121 15.44 -15.57 13.22
C ASP A 121 16.60 -16.53 12.88
N SER A 122 16.33 -17.64 12.20
CA SER A 122 17.35 -18.60 11.77
C SER A 122 18.21 -18.04 10.63
N GLU A 123 17.59 -17.37 9.66
CA GLU A 123 18.31 -16.65 8.60
C GLU A 123 19.18 -15.53 9.18
N LEU A 124 18.66 -14.77 10.16
CA LEU A 124 19.43 -13.72 10.80
C LEU A 124 20.61 -14.28 11.60
N GLU A 125 20.42 -15.40 12.29
CA GLU A 125 21.50 -16.11 12.99
C GLU A 125 22.58 -16.57 12.01
N ALA A 126 22.18 -17.20 10.91
CA ALA A 126 23.09 -17.66 9.86
C ALA A 126 23.86 -16.50 9.22
N LEU A 127 23.16 -15.41 8.88
CA LEU A 127 23.75 -14.18 8.32
C LEU A 127 24.79 -13.57 9.27
N VAL A 128 24.45 -13.41 10.54
CA VAL A 128 25.37 -12.81 11.53
C VAL A 128 26.59 -13.70 11.74
N ARG A 129 26.42 -15.02 11.86
CA ARG A 129 27.56 -15.95 11.95
C ARG A 129 28.43 -15.93 10.71
N TRP A 130 27.82 -15.84 9.54
CA TRP A 130 28.56 -15.75 8.28
C TRP A 130 29.35 -14.43 8.18
N LEU A 131 28.76 -13.29 8.52
CA LEU A 131 29.47 -12.00 8.57
C LEU A 131 30.68 -12.03 9.51
N ILE A 132 30.53 -12.68 10.67
CA ILE A 132 31.55 -12.67 11.71
C ILE A 132 32.60 -13.77 11.49
N TYR A 133 32.23 -14.95 10.98
CA TYR A 133 33.08 -16.15 10.95
C TYR A 133 33.36 -16.73 9.56
N ALA A 134 32.79 -16.19 8.47
CA ALA A 134 33.08 -16.70 7.13
C ALA A 134 34.60 -16.67 6.87
N PRO A 135 35.20 -17.76 6.40
CA PRO A 135 36.63 -17.79 6.11
C PRO A 135 36.91 -16.84 4.94
N PRO A 136 37.95 -15.99 5.02
CA PRO A 136 38.47 -15.34 3.82
C PRO A 136 38.94 -16.47 2.89
N ILE A 137 38.45 -16.48 1.65
CA ILE A 137 38.84 -17.47 0.64
C ILE A 137 40.37 -17.40 0.48
N GLY A 138 41.11 -18.34 1.09
CA GLY A 138 42.56 -18.45 0.92
C GLY A 138 43.44 -18.13 2.15
N GLY A 139 42.85 -17.72 3.28
CA GLY A 139 43.59 -17.58 4.53
C GLY A 139 44.22 -16.19 4.76
N ALA A 140 43.70 -15.55 5.81
CA ALA A 140 44.37 -14.56 6.65
C ALA A 140 44.61 -13.13 6.10
N VAL A 141 43.65 -12.54 5.38
CA VAL A 141 43.55 -11.07 5.36
C VAL A 141 42.11 -10.61 5.64
N PRO A 142 41.83 -9.98 6.80
CA PRO A 142 40.53 -9.34 7.07
C PRO A 142 40.07 -8.38 5.96
N SER A 143 40.99 -7.85 5.15
CA SER A 143 40.68 -7.02 3.98
C SER A 143 39.93 -7.72 2.84
N GLU A 144 39.78 -9.04 2.88
CA GLU A 144 39.08 -9.80 1.83
C GLU A 144 37.56 -9.92 2.07
N GLY A 145 37.10 -9.75 3.32
CA GLY A 145 35.69 -9.68 3.69
C GLY A 145 34.88 -10.97 3.42
N VAL A 146 33.56 -10.82 3.20
CA VAL A 146 32.65 -11.93 2.93
C VAL A 146 32.61 -12.33 1.44
N PRO A 147 32.45 -13.63 1.10
CA PRO A 147 32.41 -14.08 -0.28
C PRO A 147 31.09 -13.71 -0.99
N PRO A 148 31.09 -13.43 -2.30
CA PRO A 148 29.85 -13.20 -3.04
C PRO A 148 29.05 -14.50 -3.21
N PRO A 149 27.73 -14.43 -3.46
CA PRO A 149 26.93 -15.60 -3.78
C PRO A 149 27.42 -16.28 -5.07
N GLN A 150 27.29 -17.60 -5.13
CA GLN A 150 27.66 -18.36 -6.32
C GLN A 150 26.66 -18.09 -7.46
N ARG A 151 27.18 -17.69 -8.63
CA ARG A 151 26.38 -17.48 -9.84
C ARG A 151 25.78 -18.82 -10.32
N PRO A 152 24.46 -18.90 -10.59
CA PRO A 152 23.85 -20.10 -11.15
C PRO A 152 24.42 -20.48 -12.53
N ASN A 153 24.36 -21.76 -12.85
CA ASN A 153 24.68 -22.25 -14.21
C ASN A 153 23.51 -21.99 -15.14
N GLY A 154 23.77 -21.51 -16.35
CA GLY A 154 22.73 -21.25 -17.35
C GLY A 154 22.91 -19.92 -18.05
N ARG A 155 21.87 -19.51 -18.78
CA ARG A 155 21.80 -18.16 -19.35
C ARG A 155 21.15 -17.21 -18.34
N GLU A 156 21.79 -16.07 -18.13
CA GLU A 156 21.29 -15.01 -17.27
C GLU A 156 20.28 -14.16 -18.02
N ILE A 157 19.13 -13.91 -17.40
CA ILE A 157 18.17 -12.86 -17.77
C ILE A 157 18.23 -11.79 -16.68
N VAL A 158 18.56 -10.55 -17.02
CA VAL A 158 18.65 -9.48 -16.02
C VAL A 158 17.29 -8.79 -15.88
N VAL A 159 16.78 -8.73 -14.66
CA VAL A 159 15.57 -7.97 -14.31
C VAL A 159 15.97 -6.78 -13.46
N SER A 160 15.77 -5.58 -14.00
CA SER A 160 15.96 -4.31 -13.29
C SER A 160 14.69 -3.91 -12.55
N ILE A 161 14.81 -3.63 -11.26
CA ILE A 161 13.76 -2.94 -10.49
C ILE A 161 14.02 -1.43 -10.54
N LEU A 162 12.99 -0.66 -10.85
CA LEU A 162 12.99 0.80 -10.96
C LEU A 162 12.04 1.39 -9.93
N ASP A 163 12.27 2.64 -9.54
CA ASP A 163 11.28 3.38 -8.75
C ASP A 163 10.11 3.85 -9.63
N GLU A 164 10.32 3.97 -10.93
CA GLU A 164 9.33 4.54 -11.86
C GLU A 164 8.77 3.49 -12.81
N ALA A 165 7.53 3.70 -13.26
CA ALA A 165 6.86 2.80 -14.21
C ALA A 165 7.72 2.62 -15.49
N PRO A 166 7.90 1.39 -15.98
CA PRO A 166 7.13 0.17 -15.66
C PRO A 166 7.60 -0.67 -14.44
N TRP A 167 8.41 -0.13 -13.53
CA TRP A 167 8.86 -0.70 -12.23
C TRP A 167 9.74 -1.94 -12.31
N PHE A 168 9.42 -2.89 -13.19
CA PHE A 168 10.27 -4.02 -13.52
C PHE A 168 10.51 -3.99 -15.03
N MET A 169 11.77 -4.17 -15.41
CA MET A 169 12.15 -4.35 -16.81
C MET A 169 13.17 -5.46 -16.93
N ASP A 170 12.95 -6.40 -17.82
CA ASP A 170 14.01 -7.29 -18.27
C ASP A 170 14.99 -6.55 -19.20
N ASP A 171 16.02 -7.26 -19.65
CA ASP A 171 17.02 -6.78 -20.59
C ASP A 171 16.69 -7.14 -22.05
N GLY A 172 15.50 -7.67 -22.33
CA GLY A 172 15.04 -8.14 -23.63
C GLY A 172 15.80 -9.35 -24.17
N THR A 173 16.52 -10.09 -23.31
CA THR A 173 17.29 -11.28 -23.74
C THR A 173 16.50 -12.59 -23.64
N ASP A 174 15.25 -12.52 -23.18
CA ASP A 174 14.33 -13.64 -22.99
C ASP A 174 13.64 -14.03 -24.31
N VAL A 175 14.40 -14.67 -25.20
CA VAL A 175 14.01 -15.04 -26.58
C VAL A 175 12.68 -15.81 -26.77
N ARG A 176 12.01 -16.25 -25.71
CA ARG A 176 10.72 -16.94 -25.77
C ARG A 176 9.53 -15.99 -25.67
N ASP A 177 9.70 -14.72 -25.30
CA ASP A 177 8.58 -13.78 -25.23
C ASP A 177 8.03 -13.46 -26.64
N PRO A 178 6.81 -13.91 -26.99
CA PRO A 178 6.23 -13.64 -28.30
C PRO A 178 5.82 -12.17 -28.48
N PHE A 179 5.75 -11.39 -27.40
CA PHE A 179 5.33 -9.99 -27.43
C PHE A 179 6.52 -9.02 -27.37
N ASN A 180 7.72 -9.50 -27.01
CA ASN A 180 8.90 -8.67 -26.78
C ASN A 180 8.56 -7.48 -25.86
N ASP A 181 7.82 -7.77 -24.78
CA ASP A 181 7.34 -6.84 -23.78
C ASP A 181 8.29 -6.88 -22.59
N PRO A 182 9.17 -5.89 -22.40
CA PRO A 182 10.22 -5.94 -21.38
C PRO A 182 9.68 -5.93 -19.94
N ARG A 183 8.36 -5.84 -19.76
CA ARG A 183 7.69 -5.79 -18.44
C ARG A 183 7.28 -7.18 -17.93
N ARG A 184 7.55 -8.24 -18.69
CA ARG A 184 7.41 -9.64 -18.29
C ARG A 184 8.73 -10.37 -18.52
N VAL A 185 8.86 -11.56 -17.96
CA VAL A 185 10.04 -12.42 -18.16
C VAL A 185 9.57 -13.79 -18.62
N VAL A 186 10.01 -14.24 -19.79
CA VAL A 186 9.59 -15.50 -20.39
C VAL A 186 10.77 -16.47 -20.51
N LEU A 187 10.95 -17.32 -19.51
CA LEU A 187 12.14 -18.16 -19.35
C LEU A 187 12.15 -19.39 -20.26
N SER A 188 13.32 -19.71 -20.82
CA SER A 188 13.61 -20.99 -21.48
C SER A 188 14.24 -21.99 -20.49
N PRO A 189 14.25 -23.31 -20.80
CA PRO A 189 14.96 -24.28 -19.96
C PRO A 189 16.43 -23.92 -19.81
N GLY A 190 16.92 -23.85 -18.57
CA GLY A 190 18.30 -23.48 -18.26
C GLY A 190 18.55 -21.97 -18.12
N ASP A 191 17.52 -21.13 -18.24
CA ASP A 191 17.61 -19.72 -17.85
C ASP A 191 17.54 -19.56 -16.32
N TYR A 192 18.13 -18.47 -15.82
CA TYR A 192 17.92 -17.97 -14.46
C TYR A 192 17.84 -16.44 -14.48
N ILE A 193 17.27 -15.86 -13.43
CA ILE A 193 17.06 -14.42 -13.32
C ILE A 193 18.11 -13.83 -12.38
N LYS A 194 18.74 -12.73 -12.81
CA LYS A 194 19.48 -11.82 -11.94
C LYS A 194 18.65 -10.57 -11.71
N VAL A 195 18.09 -10.45 -10.51
CA VAL A 195 17.33 -9.27 -10.11
C VAL A 195 18.30 -8.21 -9.62
N VAL A 196 18.24 -7.00 -10.18
CA VAL A 196 19.09 -5.86 -9.81
C VAL A 196 18.20 -4.68 -9.45
N ASN A 197 18.33 -4.17 -8.23
CA ASN A 197 17.55 -3.00 -7.83
C ASN A 197 18.25 -1.69 -8.23
N ARG A 198 17.72 -1.00 -9.23
CA ARG A 198 18.19 0.31 -9.70
C ARG A 198 17.40 1.47 -9.08
N GLY A 199 16.37 1.19 -8.30
CA GLY A 199 15.63 2.15 -7.49
C GLY A 199 16.39 2.58 -6.23
N LYS A 200 16.13 3.80 -5.77
CA LYS A 200 16.73 4.47 -4.61
C LYS A 200 16.08 4.08 -3.28
N THR A 201 15.06 3.23 -3.30
CA THR A 201 14.52 2.56 -2.11
C THR A 201 14.75 1.05 -2.15
N TRP A 202 14.36 0.35 -1.09
CA TRP A 202 14.40 -1.12 -1.06
C TRP A 202 13.21 -1.71 -1.81
N HIS A 203 13.48 -2.79 -2.55
CA HIS A 203 12.49 -3.50 -3.33
C HIS A 203 12.57 -5.01 -3.11
N THR A 204 11.57 -5.76 -3.57
CA THR A 204 11.57 -7.23 -3.49
C THR A 204 11.00 -7.82 -4.77
N VAL A 205 11.29 -9.10 -5.00
CA VAL A 205 10.57 -9.94 -5.95
C VAL A 205 9.96 -11.11 -5.16
N THR A 206 8.64 -11.11 -5.03
CA THR A 206 7.92 -12.08 -4.21
C THR A 206 6.78 -12.71 -4.99
N SER A 207 6.62 -14.03 -4.85
CA SER A 207 5.42 -14.75 -5.31
C SER A 207 4.26 -14.63 -4.32
N ALA A 208 3.02 -14.45 -4.80
CA ALA A 208 1.83 -14.40 -3.94
C ALA A 208 1.57 -15.68 -3.14
N ASN A 209 2.08 -16.83 -3.62
CA ASN A 209 1.88 -18.14 -3.01
C ASN A 209 2.99 -18.52 -2.01
N GLY A 210 3.93 -17.62 -1.74
CA GLY A 210 4.98 -17.82 -0.72
C GLY A 210 6.15 -18.74 -1.12
N PHE A 211 6.25 -19.12 -2.40
CA PHE A 211 7.37 -19.92 -2.95
C PHE A 211 8.67 -19.11 -3.02
N THR A 212 8.59 -17.85 -3.43
CA THR A 212 9.75 -16.97 -3.64
C THR A 212 9.63 -15.70 -2.82
N ASP A 213 10.73 -15.29 -2.18
CA ASP A 213 10.91 -13.96 -1.56
C ASP A 213 12.40 -13.60 -1.51
N THR A 214 12.82 -12.63 -2.32
CA THR A 214 14.21 -12.16 -2.36
C THR A 214 14.67 -11.45 -1.08
N GLY A 215 13.73 -11.07 -0.20
CA GLY A 215 14.00 -10.07 0.82
C GLY A 215 14.27 -8.71 0.19
N PHE A 216 14.61 -7.72 1.02
CA PHE A 216 14.85 -6.37 0.53
C PHE A 216 16.16 -6.28 -0.25
N ILE A 217 16.05 -5.96 -1.54
CA ILE A 217 17.17 -5.66 -2.41
C ILE A 217 17.43 -4.16 -2.36
N GLY A 218 18.62 -3.72 -2.00
CA GLY A 218 18.99 -2.32 -1.91
C GLY A 218 19.51 -1.72 -3.23
N TYR A 219 19.65 -0.39 -3.29
CA TYR A 219 20.10 0.36 -4.45
C TYR A 219 21.49 -0.06 -4.96
N SER A 220 21.52 -0.66 -6.15
CA SER A 220 22.71 -1.27 -6.74
C SER A 220 23.77 -0.26 -7.17
N ALA A 221 23.40 1.01 -7.38
CA ALA A 221 24.32 2.05 -7.82
C ALA A 221 24.77 2.99 -6.69
N ASN A 222 24.52 2.63 -5.42
CA ASN A 222 25.03 3.41 -4.28
C ASN A 222 26.57 3.42 -4.21
N ILE A 223 27.19 2.28 -4.55
CA ILE A 223 28.65 2.13 -4.55
C ILE A 223 29.05 1.92 -6.01
N PRO A 224 29.42 3.00 -6.73
CA PRO A 224 29.98 2.88 -8.06
C PRO A 224 31.15 1.89 -7.96
N TRP A 225 31.31 0.98 -8.93
CA TRP A 225 32.38 -0.03 -9.01
C TRP A 225 32.19 -1.36 -8.26
N GLU A 226 31.24 -1.46 -7.33
CA GLU A 226 30.97 -2.74 -6.67
C GLU A 226 29.67 -3.37 -7.18
N GLU A 227 29.65 -4.70 -7.26
CA GLU A 227 28.44 -5.46 -7.58
C GLU A 227 27.65 -5.67 -6.29
N VAL A 228 26.63 -4.84 -6.08
CA VAL A 228 25.80 -4.81 -4.87
C VAL A 228 24.32 -4.69 -5.26
N GLY A 229 23.41 -5.06 -4.37
CA GLY A 229 21.97 -4.80 -4.57
C GLY A 229 21.36 -5.71 -5.62
N TYR A 230 21.70 -6.99 -5.55
CA TYR A 230 21.18 -8.01 -6.47
C TYR A 230 20.86 -9.33 -5.78
N TYR A 231 20.01 -10.13 -6.45
CA TYR A 231 19.60 -11.46 -6.01
C TYR A 231 19.46 -12.39 -7.23
N TYR A 232 19.84 -13.67 -7.10
CA TYR A 232 19.66 -14.68 -8.14
C TYR A 232 18.41 -15.53 -7.88
N LEU A 233 17.57 -15.72 -8.89
CA LEU A 233 16.44 -16.65 -8.88
C LEU A 233 16.62 -17.71 -9.96
N THR A 234 16.46 -18.96 -9.59
CA THR A 234 16.51 -20.12 -10.49
C THR A 234 15.12 -20.68 -10.71
N ILE A 235 14.91 -21.48 -11.77
CA ILE A 235 13.60 -22.07 -12.09
C ILE A 235 12.97 -22.80 -10.88
N PRO A 236 13.71 -23.61 -10.08
CA PRO A 236 13.16 -24.23 -8.87
C PRO A 236 12.66 -23.24 -7.80
N ASP A 237 13.15 -22.00 -7.80
CA ASP A 237 12.69 -20.96 -6.87
C ASP A 237 11.34 -20.38 -7.28
N LEU A 238 10.88 -20.66 -8.51
CA LEU A 238 9.70 -20.02 -9.12
C LEU A 238 8.44 -20.89 -9.05
N VAL A 239 7.28 -20.25 -9.05
CA VAL A 239 5.99 -20.93 -9.17
C VAL A 239 5.79 -21.31 -10.64
N PRO A 240 5.49 -22.59 -10.96
CA PRO A 240 5.16 -23.02 -12.31
C PRO A 240 4.03 -22.22 -12.96
N GLY A 241 4.18 -21.87 -14.24
CA GLY A 241 3.21 -21.16 -15.06
C GLY A 241 3.56 -19.69 -15.33
N ALA A 242 2.57 -18.93 -15.83
CA ALA A 242 2.63 -17.49 -16.00
C ALA A 242 2.13 -16.79 -14.72
N GLN A 243 3.04 -16.50 -13.80
CA GLN A 243 2.69 -16.13 -12.43
C GLN A 243 3.03 -14.68 -12.12
N LYS A 244 2.23 -14.10 -11.21
CA LYS A 244 2.46 -12.77 -10.68
C LYS A 244 3.55 -12.79 -9.61
N TYR A 245 4.51 -11.88 -9.78
CA TYR A 245 5.48 -11.48 -8.79
C TYR A 245 5.29 -10.00 -8.46
N TYR A 246 5.65 -9.60 -7.24
CA TYR A 246 5.45 -8.22 -6.80
C TYR A 246 6.46 -7.77 -5.75
N CYS A 247 6.56 -6.46 -5.55
CA CYS A 247 7.29 -5.88 -4.43
C CYS A 247 6.39 -5.85 -3.18
N LYS A 248 6.77 -6.53 -2.08
CA LYS A 248 6.01 -6.49 -0.82
C LYS A 248 5.95 -5.11 -0.16
N LEU A 249 6.95 -4.25 -0.41
CA LEU A 249 6.92 -2.85 0.04
C LEU A 249 6.01 -2.00 -0.85
N HIS A 250 5.82 -2.39 -2.11
CA HIS A 250 4.99 -1.64 -3.06
C HIS A 250 4.09 -2.63 -3.80
N PRO A 251 3.00 -3.15 -3.18
CA PRO A 251 2.31 -4.36 -3.67
C PRO A 251 1.69 -4.30 -5.08
N TYR A 252 1.66 -3.11 -5.70
CA TYR A 252 1.20 -2.88 -7.07
C TYR A 252 2.34 -2.75 -8.08
N MET A 253 3.60 -2.69 -7.64
CA MET A 253 4.74 -2.97 -8.51
C MET A 253 4.72 -4.47 -8.79
N GLN A 254 4.39 -4.83 -10.03
CA GLN A 254 4.18 -6.22 -10.42
C GLN A 254 4.97 -6.58 -11.67
N LEU A 255 5.31 -7.86 -11.75
CA LEU A 255 6.05 -8.50 -12.81
C LEU A 255 5.36 -9.83 -13.12
N GLU A 256 5.21 -10.17 -14.39
CA GLU A 256 4.89 -11.54 -14.80
C GLU A 256 6.20 -12.31 -15.02
N ILE A 257 6.31 -13.49 -14.40
CA ILE A 257 7.37 -14.44 -14.73
C ILE A 257 6.69 -15.70 -15.27
N VAL A 258 7.10 -16.12 -16.46
CA VAL A 258 6.59 -17.29 -17.16
C VAL A 258 7.68 -18.36 -17.21
N THR A 259 7.45 -19.46 -16.49
CA THR A 259 8.37 -20.61 -16.49
C THR A 259 8.29 -21.41 -17.81
N PRO A 260 9.31 -22.23 -18.14
CA PRO A 260 9.45 -22.88 -19.46
C PRO A 260 8.28 -23.73 -19.95
N GLU A 261 7.39 -24.16 -19.07
CA GLU A 261 6.24 -25.02 -19.34
C GLU A 261 4.94 -24.28 -19.69
N ALA A 262 4.93 -22.94 -19.67
CA ALA A 262 3.75 -22.12 -19.97
C ALA A 262 4.03 -21.03 -20.99
N ASP A 263 2.98 -20.54 -21.64
CA ASP A 263 3.02 -19.40 -22.57
C ASP A 263 2.30 -18.18 -21.97
N PRO A 264 2.79 -16.94 -22.23
CA PRO A 264 2.09 -15.74 -21.80
C PRO A 264 0.80 -15.51 -22.59
N MET A 265 -0.20 -14.91 -21.94
CA MET A 265 -1.43 -14.47 -22.61
C MET A 265 -1.28 -13.03 -23.15
N PRO A 266 -2.02 -12.67 -24.23
CA PRO A 266 -2.14 -11.28 -24.65
C PRO A 266 -2.79 -10.41 -23.59
N LEU A 267 -2.38 -9.14 -23.52
CA LEU A 267 -2.83 -8.20 -22.51
C LEU A 267 -4.27 -7.69 -22.74
N THR A 268 -4.97 -7.40 -21.65
CA THR A 268 -6.25 -6.67 -21.66
C THR A 268 -6.03 -5.25 -21.20
N ARG A 269 -6.61 -4.26 -21.88
CA ARG A 269 -6.69 -2.88 -21.37
C ARG A 269 -8.12 -2.57 -21.00
N ALA A 270 -8.34 -1.90 -19.87
CA ALA A 270 -9.66 -1.45 -19.46
C ALA A 270 -9.56 -0.06 -18.83
N SER A 271 -10.55 0.79 -19.11
CA SER A 271 -10.67 2.13 -18.52
C SER A 271 -12.14 2.53 -18.41
N LYS A 272 -12.54 3.12 -17.30
CA LYS A 272 -13.92 3.64 -17.17
C LYS A 272 -14.07 4.90 -18.03
N VAL A 273 -15.19 5.00 -18.75
CA VAL A 273 -15.56 6.22 -19.46
C VAL A 273 -15.85 7.31 -18.41
N PRO A 274 -15.08 8.41 -18.36
CA PRO A 274 -15.25 9.41 -17.32
C PRO A 274 -16.58 10.15 -17.48
N LEU A 275 -17.19 10.48 -16.34
CA LEU A 275 -18.29 11.42 -16.25
C LEU A 275 -17.80 12.85 -16.55
N GLY A 276 -18.76 13.75 -16.78
CA GLY A 276 -18.48 15.19 -16.76
C GLY A 276 -18.08 15.68 -15.36
N LEU A 277 -17.71 16.95 -15.27
CA LEU A 277 -17.41 17.60 -14.00
C LEU A 277 -18.62 17.53 -13.05
N PRO A 278 -18.40 17.45 -11.73
CA PRO A 278 -19.49 17.48 -10.77
C PRO A 278 -20.36 18.73 -10.95
N PRO A 279 -21.70 18.60 -10.95
CA PRO A 279 -22.61 19.70 -11.28
C PRO A 279 -22.65 20.82 -10.24
N ARG A 280 -22.05 20.61 -9.06
CA ARG A 280 -22.00 21.57 -7.95
C ARG A 280 -20.60 21.56 -7.34
N GLY A 281 -19.97 22.73 -7.26
CA GLY A 281 -18.68 22.91 -6.57
C GLY A 281 -18.71 22.46 -5.10
N GLY A 282 -17.52 22.23 -4.54
CA GLY A 282 -17.24 22.09 -3.12
C GLY A 282 -16.64 23.37 -2.51
N MET A 283 -15.88 23.21 -1.42
CA MET A 283 -15.13 24.29 -0.77
C MET A 283 -13.64 23.95 -0.68
N GLY A 284 -12.79 24.97 -0.82
CA GLY A 284 -11.35 24.85 -0.63
C GLY A 284 -10.64 24.21 -1.81
N GLU A 285 -9.56 23.51 -1.53
CA GLU A 285 -8.68 22.88 -2.51
C GLU A 285 -8.61 21.37 -2.29
N VAL A 286 -8.51 20.62 -3.38
CA VAL A 286 -8.20 19.19 -3.37
C VAL A 286 -6.80 19.04 -3.94
N TRP A 287 -5.88 18.55 -3.10
CA TRP A 287 -4.48 18.37 -3.44
C TRP A 287 -4.25 16.90 -3.79
N VAL A 288 -3.73 16.62 -4.98
CA VAL A 288 -3.59 15.27 -5.54
C VAL A 288 -2.13 14.99 -5.90
N GLY A 289 -1.57 13.91 -5.36
CA GLY A 289 -0.25 13.41 -5.71
C GLY A 289 -0.31 12.59 -6.99
N LEU A 290 0.40 13.05 -8.02
CA LEU A 290 0.54 12.40 -9.32
C LEU A 290 1.84 11.61 -9.32
N GLN A 291 1.77 10.37 -8.81
CA GLN A 291 2.95 9.60 -8.44
C GLN A 291 3.86 9.30 -9.65
N THR A 292 3.30 9.03 -10.82
CA THR A 292 4.06 8.60 -11.99
C THR A 292 4.12 9.67 -13.08
N TYR A 293 3.79 10.92 -12.73
CA TYR A 293 3.88 12.05 -13.66
C TYR A 293 5.32 12.26 -14.10
N ASP A 294 5.57 12.04 -15.38
CA ASP A 294 6.88 12.23 -16.00
C ASP A 294 7.14 13.72 -16.28
N ASN A 295 8.14 14.28 -15.60
CA ASN A 295 8.54 15.67 -15.79
C ASN A 295 9.50 15.84 -16.99
N GLY A 296 9.87 14.77 -17.69
CA GLY A 296 10.82 14.74 -18.81
C GLY A 296 12.28 14.86 -18.37
N ALA A 297 12.55 15.68 -17.35
CA ALA A 297 13.83 15.78 -16.66
C ALA A 297 13.60 15.98 -15.15
N GLY A 298 14.49 15.42 -14.32
CA GLY A 298 14.32 15.41 -12.86
C GLY A 298 13.54 14.18 -12.36
N PRO A 299 13.14 14.16 -11.09
CA PRO A 299 12.40 13.02 -10.53
C PRO A 299 10.97 12.99 -11.08
N ASN A 300 10.38 11.79 -11.16
CA ASN A 300 8.98 11.64 -11.55
C ASN A 300 8.08 11.96 -10.36
N GLY A 301 7.02 12.72 -10.59
CA GLY A 301 6.15 13.18 -9.52
C GLY A 301 5.70 14.61 -9.72
N ALA A 302 4.42 14.86 -9.46
CA ALA A 302 3.86 16.20 -9.45
C ALA A 302 2.70 16.27 -8.45
N ILE A 303 2.34 17.48 -8.03
CA ILE A 303 1.12 17.71 -7.26
C ILE A 303 0.18 18.56 -8.09
N GLN A 304 -1.06 18.11 -8.24
CA GLN A 304 -2.13 18.91 -8.83
C GLN A 304 -3.07 19.40 -7.74
N ILE A 305 -3.35 20.70 -7.77
CA ILE A 305 -4.25 21.37 -6.84
C ILE A 305 -5.50 21.73 -7.62
N ILE A 306 -6.65 21.22 -7.19
CA ILE A 306 -7.96 21.48 -7.80
C ILE A 306 -8.72 22.43 -6.88
N ASN A 307 -9.15 23.57 -7.41
CA ASN A 307 -10.09 24.45 -6.72
C ASN A 307 -11.47 23.80 -6.72
N ALA A 308 -11.98 23.42 -5.56
CA ALA A 308 -13.24 22.70 -5.47
C ALA A 308 -14.44 23.57 -5.88
N ALA A 309 -14.33 24.89 -5.87
CA ALA A 309 -15.46 25.77 -6.18
C ALA A 309 -15.84 25.75 -7.68
N ASP A 310 -14.85 25.62 -8.57
CA ASP A 310 -15.00 25.72 -10.03
C ASP A 310 -14.28 24.63 -10.82
N TRP A 311 -13.58 23.73 -10.14
CA TRP A 311 -12.81 22.62 -10.71
C TRP A 311 -11.61 23.03 -11.57
N SER A 312 -11.19 24.30 -11.50
CA SER A 312 -9.92 24.76 -12.09
C SER A 312 -8.74 24.14 -11.35
N SER A 313 -7.57 24.01 -12.01
CA SER A 313 -6.42 23.35 -11.37
C SER A 313 -5.07 24.00 -11.68
N THR A 314 -4.15 23.86 -10.73
CA THR A 314 -2.74 24.25 -10.82
C THR A 314 -1.86 23.02 -10.67
N LEU A 315 -0.85 22.87 -11.52
CA LEU A 315 0.14 21.79 -11.43
C LEU A 315 1.46 22.31 -10.85
N ILE A 316 2.00 21.60 -9.87
CA ILE A 316 3.36 21.76 -9.35
C ILE A 316 4.18 20.56 -9.82
N PRO A 317 4.99 20.69 -10.89
CA PRO A 317 5.83 19.61 -11.39
C PRO A 317 7.05 19.37 -10.50
N GLY A 318 7.72 18.24 -10.70
CA GLY A 318 9.01 17.93 -10.06
C GLY A 318 8.97 17.72 -8.55
N VAL A 319 7.84 17.30 -8.00
CA VAL A 319 7.69 17.07 -6.55
C VAL A 319 8.08 15.64 -6.22
N GLY A 320 9.27 15.49 -5.62
CA GLY A 320 9.76 14.21 -5.11
C GLY A 320 9.91 13.15 -6.21
N ASN A 321 10.32 11.94 -5.82
CA ASN A 321 10.18 10.75 -6.65
C ASN A 321 8.98 9.95 -6.15
N ASN A 322 7.85 10.01 -6.87
CA ASN A 322 6.63 9.31 -6.54
C ASN A 322 5.90 9.79 -5.26
N PRO A 323 5.35 11.03 -5.25
CA PRO A 323 4.58 11.55 -4.12
C PRO A 323 3.31 10.72 -3.89
N HIS A 324 3.28 9.99 -2.77
CA HIS A 324 2.30 8.94 -2.53
C HIS A 324 1.18 9.37 -1.57
N ASN A 325 1.52 10.06 -0.49
CA ASN A 325 0.55 10.56 0.49
C ASN A 325 0.96 11.95 0.94
N GLY A 326 -0.01 12.85 1.12
CA GLY A 326 0.24 14.23 1.51
C GLY A 326 -0.68 14.70 2.63
N TRP A 327 -0.19 15.65 3.42
CA TRP A 327 -0.98 16.28 4.47
C TRP A 327 -0.59 17.75 4.63
N GLY A 328 -1.55 18.60 4.98
CA GLY A 328 -1.35 20.03 5.23
C GLY A 328 -1.18 20.35 6.71
N GLY A 329 -0.50 21.45 7.02
CA GLY A 329 -0.33 21.91 8.40
C GLY A 329 0.54 23.17 8.50
N THR A 330 0.84 23.57 9.73
CA THR A 330 1.73 24.68 10.04
C THR A 330 3.10 24.17 10.48
N ALA A 331 4.16 24.67 9.86
CA ALA A 331 5.55 24.41 10.24
C ALA A 331 6.25 25.72 10.60
N VAL A 332 7.40 25.61 11.27
CA VAL A 332 8.25 26.76 11.65
C VAL A 332 9.60 26.65 10.96
N ASP A 333 10.06 27.75 10.35
CA ASP A 333 11.40 27.84 9.76
C ASP A 333 12.49 28.13 10.80
N TRP A 334 13.76 28.13 10.37
CA TRP A 334 14.92 28.38 11.25
C TRP A 334 14.90 29.74 11.96
N TYR A 335 14.11 30.71 11.47
CA TYR A 335 13.97 32.03 12.07
C TYR A 335 12.78 32.13 13.03
N GLY A 336 12.04 31.04 13.23
CA GLY A 336 10.84 31.02 14.07
C GLY A 336 9.56 31.47 13.33
N ASN A 337 9.61 31.69 12.01
CA ASN A 337 8.41 32.10 11.27
C ASN A 337 7.53 30.89 10.98
N ARG A 338 6.23 31.04 11.23
CA ARG A 338 5.22 30.04 10.88
C ARG A 338 4.83 30.14 9.41
N ARG A 339 4.80 29.00 8.73
CA ARG A 339 4.31 28.87 7.35
C ARG A 339 3.32 27.72 7.25
N ARG A 340 2.39 27.83 6.32
CA ARG A 340 1.49 26.73 5.96
C ARG A 340 2.18 25.91 4.88
N VAL A 341 2.38 24.64 5.16
CA VAL A 341 3.06 23.72 4.26
C VAL A 341 2.23 22.48 4.06
N SER A 342 2.44 21.81 2.94
CA SER A 342 2.09 20.41 2.78
C SER A 342 3.37 19.59 2.74
N VAL A 343 3.33 18.44 3.41
CA VAL A 343 4.40 17.46 3.36
C VAL A 343 3.88 16.26 2.60
N TRP A 344 4.71 15.68 1.75
CA TRP A 344 4.39 14.52 0.93
C TRP A 344 5.43 13.43 1.14
N ALA A 345 4.97 12.23 1.46
CA ALA A 345 5.81 11.05 1.54
C ALA A 345 6.08 10.50 0.14
N ASN A 346 7.35 10.24 -0.17
CA ASN A 346 7.78 9.69 -1.45
C ASN A 346 8.02 8.18 -1.28
N TRP A 347 7.03 7.37 -1.65
CA TRP A 347 6.99 5.96 -1.25
C TRP A 347 7.98 5.08 -2.01
N HIS A 348 8.33 5.46 -3.24
CA HIS A 348 9.38 4.77 -3.99
C HIS A 348 10.75 5.42 -3.77
N ASP A 349 10.88 6.24 -2.74
CA ASP A 349 12.12 6.91 -2.39
C ASP A 349 12.38 6.76 -0.89
N ILE A 350 13.37 7.50 -0.43
CA ILE A 350 13.77 7.63 0.98
C ILE A 350 13.41 9.01 1.55
N THR A 351 12.73 9.85 0.79
CA THR A 351 12.56 11.29 1.06
C THR A 351 11.11 11.67 1.38
N ALA A 352 10.92 12.85 1.94
CA ALA A 352 9.65 13.55 1.95
C ALA A 352 9.82 14.94 1.34
N SER A 353 8.82 15.38 0.57
CA SER A 353 8.78 16.67 -0.10
C SER A 353 7.99 17.69 0.70
N VAL A 354 8.42 18.96 0.70
CA VAL A 354 7.72 20.07 1.35
C VAL A 354 7.31 21.11 0.32
N ILE A 355 6.05 21.53 0.38
CA ILE A 355 5.47 22.52 -0.51
C ILE A 355 4.84 23.63 0.32
N ASP A 356 5.07 24.89 -0.06
CA ASP A 356 4.38 26.02 0.54
C ASP A 356 2.92 26.09 0.04
N ILE A 357 1.96 26.05 0.97
CA ILE A 357 0.54 26.04 0.64
C ILE A 357 0.08 27.36 0.03
N ASP A 358 0.76 28.47 0.32
CA ASP A 358 0.32 29.81 -0.08
C ASP A 358 0.92 30.22 -1.41
N THR A 359 2.22 29.96 -1.61
CA THR A 359 2.90 30.27 -2.87
C THR A 359 2.77 29.17 -3.92
N LYS A 360 2.37 27.95 -3.52
CA LYS A 360 2.31 26.75 -4.36
C LYS A 360 3.68 26.35 -4.92
N GLU A 361 4.75 26.60 -4.15
CA GLU A 361 6.13 26.29 -4.54
C GLU A 361 6.64 25.05 -3.82
N HIS A 362 7.32 24.16 -4.55
CA HIS A 362 8.11 23.09 -3.97
C HIS A 362 9.36 23.68 -3.32
N LEU A 363 9.48 23.52 -2.00
CA LEU A 363 10.58 24.08 -1.21
C LEU A 363 11.81 23.17 -1.19
N GLY A 364 11.61 21.87 -1.42
CA GLY A 364 12.65 20.85 -1.47
C GLY A 364 12.24 19.53 -0.83
N ASP A 365 13.20 18.63 -0.72
CA ASP A 365 13.04 17.28 -0.17
C ASP A 365 14.07 17.04 0.93
N PHE A 366 13.72 16.24 1.93
CA PHE A 366 14.64 15.77 2.96
C PHE A 366 14.56 14.25 3.14
N PRO A 367 15.67 13.56 3.42
CA PRO A 367 15.66 12.12 3.65
C PRO A 367 14.96 11.81 4.98
N VAL A 368 14.06 10.84 4.96
CA VAL A 368 13.30 10.38 6.14
C VAL A 368 13.53 8.89 6.41
N GLY A 369 13.79 8.09 5.37
CA GLY A 369 14.00 6.65 5.47
C GLY A 369 13.24 5.87 4.40
N ALA A 370 13.53 4.57 4.34
CA ALA A 370 13.02 3.64 3.34
C ALA A 370 11.49 3.62 3.21
N ALA A 371 11.00 3.85 1.99
CA ALA A 371 9.60 3.68 1.61
C ALA A 371 8.66 4.44 2.54
N SER A 372 8.85 5.76 2.59
CA SER A 372 7.98 6.66 3.35
C SER A 372 6.56 6.60 2.81
N ALA A 373 5.60 6.22 3.64
CA ALA A 373 4.28 5.83 3.17
C ALA A 373 3.26 6.94 3.39
N HIS A 374 2.91 7.23 4.64
CA HIS A 374 1.87 8.19 4.97
C HIS A 374 2.39 9.28 5.89
N VAL A 375 1.85 10.48 5.73
CA VAL A 375 2.16 11.64 6.55
C VAL A 375 0.88 12.19 7.17
N MET A 376 0.95 12.61 8.44
CA MET A 376 -0.17 13.24 9.12
C MET A 376 0.32 14.14 10.25
N THR A 377 -0.44 15.21 10.52
CA THR A 377 -0.24 16.05 11.70
C THR A 377 -1.06 15.56 12.90
N ALA A 378 -0.55 15.76 14.12
CA ALA A 378 -1.29 15.47 15.34
C ALA A 378 -2.42 16.51 15.57
N PRO A 379 -3.70 16.10 15.67
CA PRO A 379 -4.80 17.06 15.85
C PRO A 379 -4.78 17.72 17.23
N GLY A 380 -4.82 19.05 17.26
CA GLY A 380 -4.94 19.85 18.49
C GLY A 380 -3.73 19.76 19.44
N VAL A 381 -2.65 19.11 19.05
CA VAL A 381 -1.39 19.00 19.81
C VAL A 381 -0.27 19.61 18.97
N VAL A 382 0.19 20.78 19.40
CA VAL A 382 1.33 21.47 18.79
C VAL A 382 2.63 21.05 19.45
N ASP A 383 3.72 21.24 18.73
CA ASP A 383 5.07 21.11 19.27
C ASP A 383 5.27 22.13 20.41
N PRO A 384 5.74 21.70 21.60
CA PRO A 384 5.82 22.58 22.76
C PRO A 384 6.91 23.65 22.66
N ILE A 385 7.86 23.52 21.73
CA ILE A 385 9.00 24.44 21.57
C ILE A 385 8.66 25.52 20.53
N THR A 386 8.12 25.11 19.40
CA THR A 386 7.85 25.95 18.22
C THR A 386 6.39 26.41 18.15
N GLY A 387 5.48 25.68 18.77
CA GLY A 387 4.03 25.88 18.66
C GLY A 387 3.48 25.63 17.25
N ALA A 388 4.23 24.93 16.38
CA ALA A 388 3.76 24.44 15.09
C ALA A 388 3.05 23.09 15.23
N ASP A 389 2.44 22.59 14.16
CA ASP A 389 1.89 21.24 14.16
C ASP A 389 3.02 20.20 14.25
N ARG A 390 2.78 19.08 14.93
CA ARG A 390 3.71 17.95 14.98
C ARG A 390 3.45 17.02 13.80
N TRP A 391 4.50 16.67 13.06
CA TRP A 391 4.41 15.89 11.81
C TRP A 391 4.92 14.47 12.00
N PHE A 392 4.20 13.48 11.49
CA PHE A 392 4.57 12.08 11.61
C PHE A 392 4.52 11.41 10.24
N ILE A 393 5.59 10.67 9.92
CA ILE A 393 5.77 9.98 8.64
C ILE A 393 6.05 8.51 8.91
N THR A 394 5.23 7.61 8.39
CA THR A 394 5.45 6.17 8.51
C THR A 394 6.52 5.70 7.53
N LEU A 395 7.34 4.76 7.97
CA LEU A 395 8.45 4.22 7.19
C LEU A 395 8.26 2.72 7.01
N MET A 396 7.67 2.34 5.88
CA MET A 396 7.24 0.97 5.61
C MET A 396 8.42 0.00 5.49
N GLY A 397 9.59 0.47 5.07
CA GLY A 397 10.83 -0.30 5.10
C GLY A 397 11.44 -0.48 6.49
N SER A 398 10.71 -0.16 7.57
CA SER A 398 11.22 -0.22 8.95
C SER A 398 10.12 -0.62 9.95
N ASN A 399 10.40 -0.53 11.25
CA ASN A 399 9.43 -0.64 12.34
C ASN A 399 9.16 0.73 13.02
N LYS A 400 9.28 1.83 12.25
CA LYS A 400 9.39 3.19 12.80
C LYS A 400 8.39 4.15 12.18
N VAL A 401 8.05 5.16 12.97
CA VAL A 401 7.37 6.37 12.52
C VAL A 401 8.27 7.56 12.82
N GLN A 402 8.68 8.30 11.79
CA GLN A 402 9.53 9.47 11.94
C GLN A 402 8.70 10.69 12.35
N GLU A 403 9.08 11.36 13.44
CA GLU A 403 8.56 12.70 13.75
C GLU A 403 9.41 13.75 13.03
N ALA A 404 8.80 14.71 12.34
CA ALA A 404 9.52 15.66 11.48
C ALA A 404 9.27 17.12 11.88
N LEU A 405 10.26 17.96 11.59
CA LEU A 405 10.19 19.42 11.62
C LEU A 405 10.45 19.93 10.20
N PRO A 406 9.45 19.90 9.29
CA PRO A 406 9.70 19.86 7.84
C PRO A 406 10.62 20.96 7.31
N LEU A 407 10.41 22.22 7.72
CA LEU A 407 11.24 23.35 7.27
C LEU A 407 12.64 23.36 7.89
N MET A 408 12.80 22.85 9.11
CA MET A 408 14.12 22.70 9.73
C MET A 408 14.87 21.51 9.14
N ASP A 409 14.17 20.40 8.90
CA ASP A 409 14.72 19.16 8.35
C ASP A 409 15.22 19.33 6.91
N LEU A 410 14.56 20.20 6.12
CA LEU A 410 15.06 20.64 4.82
C LEU A 410 16.43 21.31 4.93
N VAL A 411 16.61 22.22 5.90
CA VAL A 411 17.85 22.98 6.07
C VAL A 411 18.98 22.08 6.58
N SER A 412 18.68 21.18 7.52
CA SER A 412 19.66 20.20 8.03
C SER A 412 19.93 19.06 7.05
N GLY A 413 19.09 18.86 6.04
CA GLY A 413 19.15 17.72 5.14
C GLY A 413 18.88 16.38 5.84
N MET A 414 18.20 16.41 7.00
CA MET A 414 17.88 15.23 7.81
C MET A 414 16.83 15.52 8.87
N PRO A 415 16.13 14.50 9.39
CA PRO A 415 15.19 14.67 10.50
C PRO A 415 15.94 15.06 11.77
N ASN A 416 15.52 16.14 12.41
CA ASN A 416 16.11 16.62 13.66
C ASN A 416 15.60 15.87 14.90
N LEU A 417 14.45 15.20 14.79
CA LEU A 417 13.84 14.46 15.89
C LEU A 417 14.09 12.95 15.74
N PRO A 418 14.24 12.22 16.86
CA PRO A 418 14.35 10.77 16.79
C PRO A 418 13.01 10.16 16.32
N PRO A 419 13.04 9.05 15.55
CA PRO A 419 11.85 8.31 15.20
C PRO A 419 11.23 7.64 16.43
N ILE A 420 9.91 7.54 16.41
CA ILE A 420 9.12 6.72 17.33
C ILE A 420 9.29 5.25 16.93
N SER A 421 9.77 4.46 17.87
CA SER A 421 9.85 3.00 17.74
C SER A 421 9.80 2.38 19.13
N GLN A 422 9.37 1.12 19.20
CA GLN A 422 9.71 0.30 20.34
C GLN A 422 11.01 -0.44 20.06
N ALA A 423 12.00 -0.28 20.94
CA ALA A 423 12.90 -1.37 21.23
C ALA A 423 12.07 -2.53 21.79
N SER A 424 12.43 -3.78 21.50
CA SER A 424 11.84 -5.01 22.04
C SER A 424 11.81 -5.04 23.59
N GLY A 425 10.93 -4.26 24.21
CA GLY A 425 10.78 -4.04 25.64
C GLY A 425 9.54 -4.74 26.21
N LEU A 426 9.18 -4.39 27.46
CA LEU A 426 8.18 -5.06 28.32
C LEU A 426 6.81 -5.39 27.68
N LEU A 427 6.47 -4.82 26.52
CA LEU A 427 5.19 -4.96 25.82
C LEU A 427 5.27 -5.88 24.59
N GLY A 428 6.43 -6.50 24.33
CA GLY A 428 6.62 -7.46 23.26
C GLY A 428 7.41 -6.93 22.08
N GLN A 429 7.26 -7.60 20.94
CA GLN A 429 8.02 -7.30 19.73
C GLN A 429 7.34 -6.16 18.95
N PRO A 430 8.08 -5.14 18.51
CA PRO A 430 7.51 -4.06 17.71
C PRO A 430 6.94 -4.60 16.40
N ALA A 431 5.80 -4.07 15.98
CA ALA A 431 5.25 -4.41 14.68
C ALA A 431 6.16 -3.91 13.55
N PHE A 432 6.22 -4.70 12.47
CA PHE A 432 7.04 -4.37 11.31
C PHE A 432 6.22 -3.74 10.19
N SER A 433 6.81 -2.79 9.47
CA SER A 433 6.27 -2.19 8.25
C SER A 433 5.01 -1.34 8.47
N PRO A 434 5.06 -0.28 9.31
CA PRO A 434 3.94 0.65 9.44
C PRO A 434 3.75 1.39 8.11
N HIS A 435 2.52 1.36 7.58
CA HIS A 435 2.15 1.99 6.32
C HIS A 435 1.16 3.13 6.58
N GLY A 436 -0.15 2.89 6.59
CA GLY A 436 -1.12 3.95 6.84
C GLY A 436 -1.13 4.39 8.31
N ILE A 437 -1.19 5.71 8.54
CA ILE A 437 -1.32 6.31 9.87
C ILE A 437 -2.65 7.06 10.01
N TRP A 438 -3.24 7.01 11.21
CA TRP A 438 -4.38 7.87 11.53
C TRP A 438 -4.39 8.26 13.01
N PHE A 439 -4.57 9.54 13.29
CA PHE A 439 -4.61 10.08 14.65
C PHE A 439 -5.98 9.95 15.31
N LEU A 440 -5.98 9.66 16.61
CA LEU A 440 -7.16 9.80 17.46
C LEU A 440 -7.40 11.29 17.77
N ASP A 441 -8.64 11.64 18.16
CA ASP A 441 -9.06 13.04 18.43
C ASP A 441 -8.24 13.75 19.52
N ASN A 442 -7.57 13.02 20.39
CA ASN A 442 -6.75 13.58 21.46
C ASN A 442 -5.37 14.09 21.00
N GLY A 443 -4.93 13.74 19.79
CA GLY A 443 -3.65 14.12 19.20
C GLY A 443 -2.41 13.49 19.84
N ARG A 444 -2.58 12.63 20.85
CA ARG A 444 -1.47 11.99 21.57
C ARG A 444 -1.21 10.57 21.12
N TYR A 445 -2.24 9.93 20.56
CA TYR A 445 -2.20 8.56 20.11
C TYR A 445 -2.59 8.47 18.64
N PHE A 446 -2.00 7.51 17.95
CA PHE A 446 -2.31 7.20 16.57
C PHE A 446 -2.26 5.70 16.34
N ILE A 447 -2.85 5.27 15.23
CA ILE A 447 -2.86 3.89 14.78
C ILE A 447 -2.03 3.78 13.51
N THR A 448 -1.29 2.69 13.37
CA THR A 448 -0.72 2.27 12.09
C THR A 448 -1.28 0.94 11.62
N ALA A 449 -1.43 0.80 10.30
CA ALA A 449 -1.59 -0.49 9.64
C ALA A 449 -0.20 -1.05 9.32
N ASN A 450 0.12 -2.25 9.80
CA ASN A 450 1.45 -2.84 9.68
C ASN A 450 1.44 -3.93 8.61
N THR A 451 1.87 -3.56 7.40
CA THR A 451 1.57 -4.31 6.18
C THR A 451 2.15 -5.72 6.18
N LEU A 452 3.41 -5.86 6.58
CA LEU A 452 4.08 -7.15 6.55
C LEU A 452 3.75 -7.99 7.79
N ALA A 453 3.57 -7.35 8.95
CA ALA A 453 3.19 -8.02 10.19
C ALA A 453 1.73 -8.49 10.23
N ASN A 454 0.86 -8.01 9.33
CA ASN A 454 -0.59 -8.28 9.34
C ASN A 454 -1.25 -7.89 10.69
N THR A 455 -0.80 -6.76 11.26
CA THR A 455 -1.32 -6.20 12.52
C THR A 455 -1.72 -4.74 12.36
N ALA A 456 -2.45 -4.24 13.34
CA ALA A 456 -2.62 -2.82 13.59
C ALA A 456 -2.00 -2.47 14.94
N SER A 457 -1.30 -1.34 15.03
CA SER A 457 -0.58 -0.92 16.24
C SER A 457 -1.10 0.40 16.77
N LEU A 458 -1.27 0.48 18.09
CA LEU A 458 -1.55 1.71 18.82
C LEU A 458 -0.23 2.31 19.32
N TYR A 459 0.03 3.57 18.99
CA TYR A 459 1.19 4.33 19.45
C TYR A 459 0.78 5.47 20.38
N SER A 460 1.70 5.85 21.27
CA SER A 460 1.71 7.15 21.93
C SER A 460 2.88 7.98 21.41
N THR A 461 2.65 9.29 21.32
CA THR A 461 3.66 10.29 20.93
C THR A 461 4.45 10.87 22.11
N ASP A 462 4.07 10.54 23.35
CA ASP A 462 4.55 11.21 24.56
C ASP A 462 4.96 10.26 25.70
N LYS A 463 4.69 8.95 25.59
CA LYS A 463 5.08 7.96 26.61
C LYS A 463 6.57 7.70 26.58
N ALA A 464 7.22 7.84 27.73
CA ALA A 464 8.63 7.47 27.89
C ALA A 464 8.80 5.95 27.89
N TRP A 465 9.93 5.47 27.36
CA TRP A 465 10.31 4.07 27.39
C TRP A 465 11.78 3.90 27.77
N SER A 466 12.10 2.72 28.30
CA SER A 466 13.47 2.24 28.47
C SER A 466 13.54 0.73 28.35
N ASP A 467 14.74 0.19 28.14
CA ASP A 467 14.99 -1.26 28.13
C ASP A 467 16.13 -1.70 29.05
N GLU A 468 16.33 -3.01 29.14
CA GLU A 468 17.33 -3.65 30.00
C GLU A 468 18.77 -3.25 29.68
N GLN A 469 19.04 -2.71 28.49
CA GLN A 469 20.36 -2.22 28.10
C GLN A 469 20.55 -0.73 28.40
N GLY A 470 19.59 -0.10 29.11
CA GLY A 470 19.65 1.31 29.50
C GLY A 470 19.37 2.29 28.36
N ARG A 471 18.85 1.82 27.23
CA ARG A 471 18.37 2.70 26.15
C ARG A 471 17.04 3.30 26.56
N ALA A 472 16.74 4.51 26.10
CA ALA A 472 15.52 5.20 26.47
C ALA A 472 15.08 6.19 25.36
N GLY A 473 13.81 6.58 25.40
CA GLY A 473 13.24 7.55 24.47
C GLY A 473 11.84 7.99 24.87
N VAL A 474 11.21 8.75 23.97
CA VAL A 474 9.82 9.22 24.09
C VAL A 474 9.07 8.84 22.83
N GLY A 475 7.82 8.44 23.00
CA GLY A 475 6.99 7.89 21.95
C GLY A 475 7.31 6.42 21.73
N MET A 476 6.26 5.60 21.68
CA MET A 476 6.40 4.16 21.51
C MET A 476 5.09 3.55 21.00
N GLU A 477 5.19 2.40 20.34
CA GLU A 477 4.07 1.47 20.25
C GLU A 477 3.60 1.11 21.67
N LEU A 478 2.34 0.76 21.86
CA LEU A 478 1.77 0.41 23.17
C LEU A 478 1.13 -0.97 23.15
N ALA A 479 0.47 -1.28 22.05
CA ALA A 479 -0.22 -2.53 21.85
C ALA A 479 -0.41 -2.75 20.35
N GLN A 480 -0.57 -4.00 19.96
CA GLN A 480 -0.95 -4.39 18.61
C GLN A 480 -1.98 -5.50 18.63
N ALA A 481 -2.73 -5.62 17.54
CA ALA A 481 -3.68 -6.70 17.32
C ALA A 481 -3.59 -7.18 15.87
N SER A 482 -3.69 -8.50 15.67
CA SER A 482 -3.83 -9.07 14.33
C SER A 482 -5.06 -8.50 13.63
N THR A 483 -4.97 -8.31 12.31
CA THR A 483 -6.12 -7.94 11.48
C THR A 483 -7.04 -9.14 11.21
N GLY A 484 -6.50 -10.36 11.27
CA GLY A 484 -7.15 -11.58 10.76
C GLY A 484 -7.39 -11.56 9.25
N GLY A 485 -6.83 -10.57 8.55
CA GLY A 485 -6.68 -10.50 7.11
C GLY A 485 -5.20 -10.43 6.72
N ARG A 486 -4.89 -10.01 5.50
CA ARG A 486 -3.49 -9.87 5.02
C ARG A 486 -3.22 -8.53 4.36
N THR A 487 -1.98 -8.06 4.49
CA THR A 487 -1.45 -6.85 3.84
C THR A 487 -2.28 -5.61 4.18
N PRO A 488 -2.36 -5.22 5.47
CA PRO A 488 -3.06 -4.00 5.81
C PRO A 488 -2.28 -2.77 5.38
N LEU A 489 -2.94 -1.83 4.68
CA LEU A 489 -2.27 -0.67 4.08
C LEU A 489 -2.73 0.65 4.68
N ALA A 490 -4.01 0.85 4.98
CA ALA A 490 -4.48 2.08 5.59
C ALA A 490 -5.08 1.82 6.98
N ALA A 491 -5.01 2.86 7.81
CA ALA A 491 -5.73 2.94 9.07
C ALA A 491 -6.73 4.09 8.99
N SER A 492 -7.87 3.96 9.67
CA SER A 492 -8.77 5.07 9.92
C SER A 492 -9.48 4.94 11.25
N VAL A 493 -10.02 6.06 11.72
CA VAL A 493 -10.62 6.15 13.05
C VAL A 493 -12.00 6.79 12.92
N PHE A 494 -12.98 6.19 13.61
CA PHE A 494 -14.27 6.82 13.84
C PHE A 494 -14.12 7.88 14.93
N ASN A 495 -13.63 9.05 14.54
CA ASN A 495 -13.46 10.18 15.42
C ASN A 495 -14.83 10.68 15.90
N SER A 496 -14.94 11.03 17.18
CA SER A 496 -16.12 11.66 17.77
C SER A 496 -16.07 13.19 17.64
N GLY A 497 -14.90 13.75 17.36
CA GLY A 497 -14.63 15.18 17.40
C GLY A 497 -14.42 15.73 18.82
N LYS A 498 -14.32 14.86 19.83
CA LYS A 498 -14.14 15.24 21.24
C LYS A 498 -12.75 14.84 21.73
N ARG A 499 -11.91 15.84 22.01
CA ARG A 499 -10.51 15.65 22.49
C ARG A 499 -10.39 14.81 23.77
N GLY A 500 -11.43 14.79 24.61
CA GLY A 500 -11.45 14.07 25.89
C GLY A 500 -11.79 12.59 25.79
N ASP A 501 -12.17 12.11 24.59
CA ASP A 501 -12.56 10.72 24.41
C ASP A 501 -11.37 9.77 24.63
N ARG A 502 -11.69 8.59 25.16
CA ARG A 502 -10.71 7.56 25.46
C ARG A 502 -11.01 6.23 24.78
N ARG A 503 -12.17 6.12 24.12
CA ARG A 503 -12.62 4.89 23.49
C ARG A 503 -12.98 5.18 22.05
N TYR A 504 -12.38 4.41 21.15
CA TYR A 504 -12.46 4.66 19.72
C TYR A 504 -12.79 3.39 18.97
N THR A 505 -13.44 3.55 17.82
CA THR A 505 -13.54 2.52 16.79
C THR A 505 -12.51 2.80 15.73
N VAL A 506 -11.74 1.79 15.38
CA VAL A 506 -10.62 1.91 14.43
C VAL A 506 -10.78 0.85 13.36
N TYR A 507 -10.31 1.16 12.16
CA TYR A 507 -10.34 0.26 11.01
C TYR A 507 -8.97 0.14 10.39
N THR A 508 -8.71 -1.04 9.83
CA THR A 508 -7.64 -1.23 8.85
C THR A 508 -8.17 -2.07 7.70
N ASN A 509 -7.92 -1.65 6.46
CA ASN A 509 -8.18 -2.51 5.31
C ASN A 509 -7.16 -3.64 5.25
N ASN A 510 -7.51 -4.74 4.59
CA ASN A 510 -6.59 -5.83 4.26
C ASN A 510 -6.62 -6.10 2.76
N ALA A 511 -5.61 -5.62 2.04
CA ALA A 511 -5.58 -5.71 0.60
C ALA A 511 -5.49 -7.16 0.08
N GLY A 512 -4.91 -8.07 0.87
CA GLY A 512 -4.71 -9.48 0.49
C GLY A 512 -5.88 -10.41 0.84
N THR A 513 -6.94 -9.90 1.47
CA THR A 513 -8.14 -10.67 1.88
C THR A 513 -9.46 -9.96 1.60
N ASP A 514 -9.44 -8.81 0.92
CA ASP A 514 -10.64 -8.10 0.45
C ASP A 514 -11.65 -7.76 1.57
N ASP A 515 -11.12 -7.39 2.74
CA ASP A 515 -11.93 -7.11 3.92
C ASP A 515 -11.38 -5.95 4.76
N ILE A 516 -12.18 -5.48 5.73
CA ILE A 516 -11.79 -4.43 6.69
C ILE A 516 -11.87 -4.98 8.12
N SER A 517 -10.76 -4.91 8.86
CA SER A 517 -10.73 -5.23 10.28
C SER A 517 -11.28 -4.06 11.11
N VAL A 518 -12.02 -4.39 12.18
CA VAL A 518 -12.59 -3.41 13.13
C VAL A 518 -11.96 -3.62 14.50
N TYR A 519 -11.64 -2.54 15.20
CA TYR A 519 -11.05 -2.58 16.53
C TYR A 519 -11.78 -1.66 17.51
N ARG A 520 -11.77 -2.04 18.80
CA ARG A 520 -11.93 -1.10 19.91
C ARG A 520 -10.57 -0.73 20.45
N VAL A 521 -10.36 0.56 20.64
CA VAL A 521 -9.16 1.12 21.26
C VAL A 521 -9.56 1.81 22.55
N ASP A 522 -8.84 1.54 23.63
CA ASP A 522 -8.90 2.31 24.88
C ASP A 522 -7.56 3.03 25.07
N THR A 523 -7.59 4.35 25.28
CA THR A 523 -6.40 5.18 25.53
C THR A 523 -6.36 5.69 26.97
N THR A 524 -7.05 5.03 27.89
CA THR A 524 -6.95 5.35 29.31
C THR A 524 -5.51 5.07 29.77
N PRO A 525 -4.81 6.06 30.34
CA PRO A 525 -3.42 5.89 30.78
C PRO A 525 -3.27 4.70 31.74
N GLY A 526 -2.35 3.78 31.43
CA GLY A 526 -2.11 2.55 32.18
C GLY A 526 -2.98 1.36 31.77
N PHE A 527 -3.98 1.57 30.91
CA PHE A 527 -4.88 0.55 30.38
C PHE A 527 -4.99 0.62 28.85
N GLU A 528 -3.98 1.21 28.20
CA GLU A 528 -4.00 1.40 26.75
C GLU A 528 -4.08 0.05 26.04
N SER A 529 -5.02 -0.10 25.12
CA SER A 529 -5.28 -1.37 24.45
C SER A 529 -5.88 -1.19 23.07
N ILE A 530 -5.64 -2.17 22.20
CA ILE A 530 -6.32 -2.35 20.92
C ILE A 530 -6.83 -3.79 20.85
N VAL A 531 -8.13 -3.95 20.57
CA VAL A 531 -8.79 -5.27 20.55
C VAL A 531 -9.63 -5.38 19.29
N ARG A 532 -9.40 -6.44 18.50
CA ARG A 532 -10.20 -6.72 17.30
C ARG A 532 -11.63 -7.09 17.69
N VAL A 533 -12.59 -6.60 16.92
CA VAL A 533 -14.04 -6.78 17.12
C VAL A 533 -14.60 -7.56 15.94
N ASN A 534 -15.36 -8.61 16.23
CA ASN A 534 -16.07 -9.35 15.20
C ASN A 534 -17.28 -8.54 14.69
N VAL A 535 -17.35 -8.36 13.38
CA VAL A 535 -18.53 -7.87 12.68
C VAL A 535 -19.46 -9.08 12.46
N PRO A 536 -20.72 -9.02 12.91
CA PRO A 536 -21.64 -10.13 12.73
C PRO A 536 -22.14 -10.22 11.27
N PRO A 537 -22.59 -11.41 10.82
CA PRO A 537 -23.35 -11.54 9.58
C PRO A 537 -24.60 -10.62 9.58
N PRO A 538 -25.04 -10.13 8.41
CA PRO A 538 -24.52 -10.46 7.07
C PRO A 538 -23.33 -9.59 6.62
N LEU A 539 -22.88 -8.63 7.44
CA LEU A 539 -21.82 -7.68 7.03
C LEU A 539 -20.41 -8.21 7.30
N GLY A 540 -20.28 -9.21 8.18
CA GLY A 540 -19.02 -9.83 8.53
C GLY A 540 -18.72 -11.11 7.74
N ASN A 541 -17.44 -11.33 7.43
CA ASN A 541 -16.94 -12.59 6.89
C ASN A 541 -16.59 -13.60 8.00
N ALA A 542 -16.14 -14.80 7.63
CA ALA A 542 -15.76 -15.85 8.57
C ALA A 542 -14.60 -15.47 9.51
N ALA A 543 -13.75 -14.52 9.12
CA ALA A 543 -12.68 -13.99 9.96
C ALA A 543 -13.17 -12.94 10.97
N GLY A 544 -14.44 -12.54 10.90
CA GLY A 544 -15.04 -11.47 11.72
C GLY A 544 -14.77 -10.06 11.20
N ASN A 545 -14.21 -9.91 10.00
CA ASN A 545 -13.94 -8.63 9.34
C ASN A 545 -15.13 -8.21 8.48
N ILE A 546 -15.24 -6.92 8.10
CA ILE A 546 -16.27 -6.45 7.16
C ILE A 546 -16.03 -7.08 5.78
N ALA A 547 -17.02 -7.80 5.27
CA ALA A 547 -16.97 -8.46 3.97
C ALA A 547 -17.21 -7.46 2.83
N LEU A 548 -16.15 -7.06 2.12
CA LEU A 548 -16.29 -6.21 0.93
C LEU A 548 -16.65 -7.01 -0.31
N SER A 549 -16.32 -8.31 -0.35
CA SER A 549 -16.75 -9.25 -1.40
C SER A 549 -17.71 -10.28 -0.82
N ASP A 550 -18.82 -10.52 -1.52
CA ASP A 550 -19.81 -11.53 -1.15
C ASP A 550 -20.44 -12.16 -2.41
N PRO A 551 -19.96 -13.37 -2.81
CA PRO A 551 -20.48 -14.08 -3.98
C PRO A 551 -21.84 -14.73 -3.75
N MET A 552 -22.37 -14.73 -2.52
CA MET A 552 -23.68 -15.32 -2.20
C MET A 552 -24.82 -14.31 -2.30
N MET A 553 -24.51 -13.02 -2.49
CA MET A 553 -25.53 -12.01 -2.76
C MET A 553 -25.95 -11.96 -4.22
N GLU A 554 -27.16 -11.48 -4.45
CA GLU A 554 -27.71 -11.22 -5.78
C GLU A 554 -28.15 -9.75 -5.89
N PRO A 555 -27.56 -8.94 -6.79
CA PRO A 555 -26.35 -9.22 -7.57
C PRO A 555 -25.11 -9.39 -6.68
N MET A 556 -24.08 -10.05 -7.22
CA MET A 556 -22.82 -10.31 -6.53
C MET A 556 -22.12 -9.00 -6.15
N ARG A 557 -21.66 -8.91 -4.89
CA ARG A 557 -20.75 -7.83 -4.49
C ARG A 557 -19.32 -8.27 -4.68
N TRP A 558 -18.57 -7.44 -5.38
CA TRP A 558 -17.18 -7.67 -5.67
C TRP A 558 -16.34 -6.43 -5.43
N ALA A 559 -15.38 -6.53 -4.53
CA ALA A 559 -14.40 -5.51 -4.24
C ALA A 559 -13.06 -6.20 -3.97
N HIS A 560 -12.04 -5.84 -4.74
CA HIS A 560 -10.73 -6.46 -4.66
C HIS A 560 -9.63 -5.43 -4.34
N MET A 561 -8.69 -5.84 -3.49
CA MET A 561 -7.60 -5.02 -2.97
C MET A 561 -8.07 -3.68 -2.40
N PRO A 562 -8.78 -3.66 -1.28
CA PRO A 562 -9.03 -2.42 -0.57
C PRO A 562 -7.68 -1.82 -0.13
N ILE A 563 -7.33 -0.63 -0.62
CA ILE A 563 -6.02 0.01 -0.34
C ILE A 563 -6.14 1.13 0.69
N GLN A 564 -7.22 1.90 0.63
CA GLN A 564 -7.50 2.95 1.60
C GLN A 564 -8.90 2.79 2.17
N CYS A 565 -9.05 3.08 3.46
CA CYS A 565 -10.33 3.22 4.11
C CYS A 565 -10.30 4.50 4.94
N ALA A 566 -11.18 5.46 4.68
CA ALA A 566 -11.23 6.71 5.44
C ALA A 566 -12.65 6.98 5.92
N VAL A 567 -12.77 7.44 7.17
CA VAL A 567 -14.05 7.79 7.77
C VAL A 567 -14.32 9.27 7.57
N SER A 568 -15.55 9.60 7.18
CA SER A 568 -15.99 10.98 6.99
C SER A 568 -15.84 11.78 8.29
N PRO A 569 -15.54 13.09 8.21
CA PRO A 569 -15.34 13.93 9.39
C PRO A 569 -16.52 13.95 10.37
N PRO A 570 -16.27 14.15 11.68
CA PRO A 570 -17.31 14.17 12.71
C PRO A 570 -18.21 15.41 12.67
N ASP A 571 -17.79 16.48 12.00
CA ASP A 571 -18.53 17.73 11.90
C ASP A 571 -19.56 17.77 10.74
N ALA A 572 -19.75 16.63 10.06
CA ALA A 572 -20.82 16.43 9.09
C ALA A 572 -22.19 16.45 9.78
N SER A 573 -23.05 17.41 9.44
CA SER A 573 -24.42 17.50 10.00
C SER A 573 -25.52 17.29 8.96
N ALA A 574 -25.19 17.23 7.68
CA ALA A 574 -26.15 17.04 6.59
C ALA A 574 -26.35 15.56 6.20
N HIS A 575 -25.47 14.66 6.66
CA HIS A 575 -25.51 13.24 6.36
C HIS A 575 -24.99 12.41 7.55
N GLY A 576 -25.23 11.09 7.53
CA GLY A 576 -24.65 10.16 8.51
C GLY A 576 -23.13 10.04 8.41
N ARG A 577 -22.52 9.17 9.23
CA ARG A 577 -21.08 8.89 9.14
C ARG A 577 -20.84 7.74 8.16
N TYR A 578 -19.84 7.91 7.31
CA TYR A 578 -19.52 6.96 6.26
C TYR A 578 -18.04 6.62 6.27
N MET A 579 -17.69 5.38 5.98
CA MET A 579 -16.34 4.98 5.59
C MET A 579 -16.31 4.76 4.09
N VAL A 580 -15.38 5.42 3.39
CA VAL A 580 -15.13 5.19 1.96
C VAL A 580 -13.90 4.33 1.83
N VAL A 581 -14.04 3.24 1.08
CA VAL A 581 -13.00 2.25 0.83
C VAL A 581 -12.68 2.24 -0.67
N CYS A 582 -11.41 2.43 -0.99
CA CYS A 582 -10.89 2.40 -2.35
C CYS A 582 -10.43 0.98 -2.70
N ASN A 583 -11.09 0.36 -3.67
CA ASN A 583 -10.78 -1.00 -4.15
C ASN A 583 -9.92 -0.88 -5.42
N LYS A 584 -8.60 -1.08 -5.29
CA LYS A 584 -7.65 -0.75 -6.36
C LYS A 584 -7.76 -1.66 -7.57
N ALA A 585 -8.06 -2.93 -7.37
CA ALA A 585 -8.20 -3.92 -8.43
C ALA A 585 -9.68 -4.15 -8.80
N SER A 586 -10.51 -3.12 -8.68
CA SER A 586 -11.91 -3.15 -9.08
C SER A 586 -12.34 -1.78 -9.63
N PHE A 587 -13.36 -1.77 -10.47
CA PHE A 587 -13.94 -0.54 -11.05
C PHE A 587 -14.92 0.13 -10.08
N ASN A 588 -14.61 0.15 -8.80
CA ASN A 588 -15.54 0.63 -7.78
C ASN A 588 -14.85 1.18 -6.52
N VAL A 589 -15.67 1.85 -5.73
CA VAL A 589 -15.43 2.14 -4.31
C VAL A 589 -16.55 1.54 -3.50
N THR A 590 -16.24 1.18 -2.25
CA THR A 590 -17.23 0.74 -1.29
C THR A 590 -17.46 1.85 -0.26
N ILE A 591 -18.71 2.30 -0.12
CA ILE A 591 -19.11 3.24 0.92
C ILE A 591 -19.94 2.51 1.97
N ILE A 592 -19.43 2.50 3.20
CA ILE A 592 -20.01 1.80 4.34
C ILE A 592 -20.68 2.83 5.24
N ALA A 593 -21.97 2.66 5.49
CA ALA A 593 -22.68 3.43 6.50
C ALA A 593 -22.30 2.95 7.90
N LEU A 594 -21.97 3.88 8.79
CA LEU A 594 -21.57 3.58 10.16
C LEU A 594 -22.62 4.10 11.15
N GLY A 595 -22.93 3.27 12.15
CA GLY A 595 -23.77 3.67 13.27
C GLY A 595 -23.03 4.56 14.27
N ASP A 596 -23.71 4.99 15.33
CA ASP A 596 -23.18 5.92 16.34
C ASP A 596 -21.92 5.42 17.06
N ASN A 597 -21.74 4.10 17.13
CA ASN A 597 -20.57 3.46 17.72
C ASN A 597 -19.51 3.06 16.69
N GLY A 598 -19.63 3.52 15.44
CA GLY A 598 -18.77 3.17 14.31
C GLY A 598 -19.02 1.78 13.71
N MET A 599 -19.87 0.92 14.26
CA MET A 599 -20.10 -0.38 13.62
C MET A 599 -20.80 -0.22 12.25
N PRO A 600 -20.49 -1.07 11.26
CA PRO A 600 -21.13 -1.00 9.95
C PRO A 600 -22.62 -1.33 10.05
N GLU A 601 -23.45 -0.54 9.37
CA GLU A 601 -24.90 -0.74 9.26
C GLU A 601 -25.32 -1.21 7.86
N ALA A 602 -24.60 -0.77 6.83
CA ALA A 602 -24.88 -1.10 5.43
C ALA A 602 -23.64 -0.86 4.56
N ILE A 603 -23.57 -1.58 3.44
CA ILE A 603 -22.47 -1.53 2.47
C ILE A 603 -23.06 -1.20 1.10
N TYR A 604 -22.48 -0.21 0.43
CA TYR A 604 -22.89 0.26 -0.89
C TYR A 604 -21.67 0.30 -1.82
N THR A 605 -21.81 -0.20 -3.03
CA THR A 605 -20.75 -0.19 -4.05
C THR A 605 -21.11 0.82 -5.13
N PHE A 606 -20.16 1.67 -5.55
CA PHE A 606 -20.35 2.67 -6.60
C PHE A 606 -19.24 2.57 -7.64
N PRO A 607 -19.53 2.80 -8.92
CA PRO A 607 -18.52 2.84 -9.97
C PRO A 607 -17.39 3.82 -9.65
N CYS A 608 -16.17 3.45 -10.02
CA CYS A 608 -14.98 4.28 -9.91
C CYS A 608 -14.05 3.99 -11.08
N GLY A 609 -13.10 4.91 -11.33
CA GLY A 609 -11.99 4.62 -12.22
C GLY A 609 -11.17 3.42 -11.72
N LEU A 610 -10.47 2.74 -12.63
CA LEU A 610 -9.59 1.64 -12.23
C LEU A 610 -8.43 2.17 -11.39
N GLY A 611 -8.04 1.39 -10.38
CA GLY A 611 -6.97 1.82 -9.48
C GLY A 611 -7.43 2.81 -8.44
N SER A 612 -8.70 2.78 -8.01
CA SER A 612 -9.15 3.63 -6.91
C SER A 612 -8.20 3.47 -5.71
N HIS A 613 -7.70 4.58 -5.18
CA HIS A 613 -6.54 4.54 -4.28
C HIS A 613 -6.69 5.43 -3.07
N GLY A 614 -6.45 6.73 -3.21
CA GLY A 614 -6.56 7.69 -2.12
C GLY A 614 -7.98 8.22 -1.96
N VAL A 615 -8.37 8.52 -0.72
CA VAL A 615 -9.63 9.22 -0.43
C VAL A 615 -9.46 10.34 0.58
N SER A 616 -10.07 11.49 0.29
CA SER A 616 -10.18 12.61 1.22
C SER A 616 -11.57 13.23 1.18
N PHE A 617 -11.88 14.03 2.21
CA PHE A 617 -13.18 14.66 2.38
C PHE A 617 -13.06 16.18 2.40
N GLY A 618 -13.79 16.83 1.50
CA GLY A 618 -13.95 18.28 1.48
C GLY A 618 -15.42 18.65 1.58
N ARG A 619 -15.71 19.81 2.16
CA ARG A 619 -17.11 20.24 2.33
C ARG A 619 -17.76 20.46 0.97
N SER A 620 -19.03 20.05 0.85
CA SER A 620 -19.87 20.46 -0.27
C SER A 620 -20.21 21.95 -0.17
N ASN A 621 -20.54 22.60 -1.29
CA ASN A 621 -20.80 24.05 -1.31
C ASN A 621 -22.01 24.42 -0.42
N PRO A 622 -21.86 25.42 0.49
CA PRO A 622 -22.84 25.78 1.51
C PRO A 622 -24.13 26.46 1.00
N VAL A 623 -24.30 26.71 -0.30
CA VAL A 623 -25.55 27.32 -0.84
C VAL A 623 -26.81 26.51 -0.48
N THR A 624 -26.70 25.22 -0.12
CA THR A 624 -27.81 24.39 0.38
C THR A 624 -28.04 24.43 1.89
N GLY A 625 -27.28 25.22 2.66
CA GLY A 625 -27.40 25.32 4.11
C GLY A 625 -26.90 24.10 4.89
N GLY A 626 -26.35 23.09 4.21
CA GLY A 626 -25.81 21.87 4.80
C GLY A 626 -24.30 21.94 5.07
N LYS A 627 -23.83 21.27 6.13
CA LYS A 627 -22.41 20.92 6.35
C LYS A 627 -22.10 19.54 5.72
N GLY A 628 -22.49 19.34 4.46
CA GLY A 628 -22.25 18.10 3.73
C GLY A 628 -20.80 17.94 3.29
N TYR A 629 -20.44 16.75 2.84
CA TYR A 629 -19.12 16.43 2.33
C TYR A 629 -19.18 15.74 0.97
N TYR A 630 -18.22 16.08 0.13
CA TYR A 630 -17.78 15.23 -0.96
C TYR A 630 -16.67 14.30 -0.49
N ALA A 631 -16.69 13.07 -0.98
CA ALA A 631 -15.51 12.20 -0.98
C ALA A 631 -14.82 12.33 -2.34
N TYR A 632 -13.53 12.67 -2.33
CA TYR A 632 -12.68 12.74 -3.52
C TYR A 632 -11.81 11.49 -3.54
N VAL A 633 -11.87 10.73 -4.63
CA VAL A 633 -11.15 9.47 -4.78
C VAL A 633 -10.21 9.54 -5.96
N THR A 634 -8.93 9.27 -5.74
CA THR A 634 -7.94 9.19 -6.82
C THR A 634 -8.00 7.83 -7.49
N ASN A 635 -7.66 7.80 -8.78
CA ASN A 635 -7.62 6.60 -9.59
C ASN A 635 -6.21 6.46 -10.18
N THR A 636 -5.40 5.54 -9.65
CA THR A 636 -4.00 5.36 -10.06
C THR A 636 -3.86 5.09 -11.56
N PHE A 637 -4.82 4.39 -12.14
CA PHE A 637 -4.74 3.94 -13.52
C PHE A 637 -5.56 4.78 -14.50
N GLU A 638 -6.06 5.91 -14.04
CA GLU A 638 -6.90 6.83 -14.81
C GLU A 638 -6.37 8.27 -14.67
N ASN A 639 -6.78 9.14 -15.59
CA ASN A 639 -6.31 10.53 -15.61
C ASN A 639 -7.36 11.49 -15.01
N TYR A 640 -8.03 11.07 -13.95
CA TYR A 640 -9.04 11.87 -13.25
C TYR A 640 -9.23 11.38 -11.80
N ILE A 641 -9.82 12.23 -10.95
CA ILE A 641 -10.37 11.82 -9.65
C ILE A 641 -11.89 11.70 -9.73
N SER A 642 -12.47 10.73 -9.01
CA SER A 642 -13.91 10.51 -8.90
C SER A 642 -14.48 11.26 -7.70
N VAL A 643 -15.68 11.83 -7.82
CA VAL A 643 -16.32 12.62 -6.74
C VAL A 643 -17.65 12.02 -6.32
N TYR A 644 -17.85 11.83 -5.01
CA TYR A 644 -19.08 11.24 -4.45
C TYR A 644 -19.80 12.19 -3.49
N ASP A 645 -21.10 12.36 -3.67
CA ASP A 645 -21.97 13.20 -2.82
C ASP A 645 -22.57 12.39 -1.66
N LEU A 646 -22.02 12.56 -0.45
CA LEU A 646 -22.47 11.84 0.74
C LEU A 646 -23.83 12.34 1.27
N GLU A 647 -24.23 13.57 0.96
CA GLU A 647 -25.57 14.08 1.28
C GLU A 647 -26.63 13.45 0.37
N LEU A 648 -26.32 13.32 -0.92
CA LEU A 648 -27.15 12.59 -1.85
C LEU A 648 -27.30 11.12 -1.44
N LEU A 649 -26.20 10.46 -1.05
CA LEU A 649 -26.25 9.09 -0.51
C LEU A 649 -27.22 8.98 0.67
N GLU A 650 -27.12 9.86 1.68
CA GLU A 650 -28.03 9.81 2.83
C GLU A 650 -29.50 9.96 2.42
N ARG A 651 -29.80 10.85 1.48
CA ARG A 651 -31.17 11.01 0.96
C ARG A 651 -31.65 9.75 0.25
N LEU A 652 -30.83 9.16 -0.61
CA LEU A 652 -31.17 7.94 -1.35
C LEU A 652 -31.34 6.73 -0.40
N ARG A 653 -30.53 6.60 0.64
CA ARG A 653 -30.71 5.59 1.71
C ARG A 653 -32.05 5.76 2.45
N LYS A 654 -32.46 7.00 2.73
CA LYS A 654 -33.78 7.27 3.34
C LYS A 654 -34.93 6.84 2.42
N LEU A 655 -34.78 7.01 1.11
CA LEU A 655 -35.75 6.54 0.12
C LEU A 655 -35.74 5.00 0.01
N GLU A 656 -34.57 4.38 -0.03
CA GLU A 656 -34.40 2.92 -0.05
C GLU A 656 -35.10 2.26 1.14
N ARG A 657 -34.90 2.78 2.36
CA ARG A 657 -35.59 2.29 3.58
C ARG A 657 -37.12 2.39 3.50
N ARG A 658 -37.65 3.24 2.62
CA ARG A 658 -39.09 3.39 2.38
C ARG A 658 -39.59 2.60 1.16
N GLY A 659 -38.71 1.87 0.47
CA GLY A 659 -39.02 1.20 -0.80
C GLY A 659 -39.25 2.19 -1.96
N MET A 660 -38.67 3.39 -1.89
CA MET A 660 -38.87 4.49 -2.84
C MET A 660 -37.58 4.93 -3.52
N ALA A 661 -36.50 4.15 -3.41
CA ALA A 661 -35.27 4.47 -4.12
C ALA A 661 -35.47 4.37 -5.64
N PRO A 662 -34.87 5.27 -6.43
CA PRO A 662 -34.86 5.17 -7.87
C PRO A 662 -34.10 3.91 -8.31
N ALA A 663 -34.45 3.36 -9.48
CA ALA A 663 -33.88 2.10 -9.98
C ALA A 663 -32.36 2.17 -10.13
N GLU A 664 -31.85 3.32 -10.53
CA GLU A 664 -30.42 3.60 -10.70
C GLU A 664 -29.64 3.50 -9.38
N PHE A 665 -30.29 3.71 -8.23
CA PHE A 665 -29.67 3.56 -6.91
C PHE A 665 -29.77 2.13 -6.36
N LEU A 666 -30.56 1.24 -6.96
CA LEU A 666 -30.63 -0.16 -6.55
C LEU A 666 -29.35 -0.90 -6.98
N PRO A 667 -28.99 -2.02 -6.32
CA PRO A 667 -27.84 -2.84 -6.73
C PRO A 667 -27.91 -3.21 -8.22
N GLY A 668 -26.80 -3.01 -8.94
CA GLY A 668 -26.72 -3.22 -10.39
C GLY A 668 -27.40 -2.13 -11.24
N GLY A 669 -27.88 -1.05 -10.62
CA GLY A 669 -28.53 0.08 -11.28
C GLY A 669 -27.58 1.08 -11.94
N ALA A 670 -26.25 0.94 -11.74
CA ALA A 670 -25.27 1.84 -12.34
C ALA A 670 -25.33 1.84 -13.88
N GLN A 671 -25.29 3.03 -14.48
CA GLN A 671 -25.37 3.24 -15.94
C GLN A 671 -24.03 3.63 -16.57
N GLU A 672 -22.96 3.66 -15.78
CA GLU A 672 -21.62 4.00 -16.25
C GLU A 672 -21.03 2.88 -17.12
N ARG A 673 -20.01 3.21 -17.91
CA ARG A 673 -19.46 2.32 -18.94
C ARG A 673 -17.95 2.21 -18.82
N ALA A 674 -17.41 1.10 -19.29
CA ALA A 674 -15.97 0.87 -19.40
C ALA A 674 -15.61 0.55 -20.85
N MET A 675 -14.49 1.11 -21.30
CA MET A 675 -13.84 0.73 -22.54
C MET A 675 -12.88 -0.42 -22.27
N VAL A 676 -13.00 -1.50 -23.02
CA VAL A 676 -12.16 -2.70 -22.93
C VAL A 676 -11.48 -2.92 -24.27
N ARG A 677 -10.19 -3.28 -24.27
CA ARG A 677 -9.40 -3.58 -25.47
C ARG A 677 -8.55 -4.83 -25.28
N GLY A 678 -8.14 -5.43 -26.39
CA GLY A 678 -7.24 -6.59 -26.40
C GLY A 678 -7.98 -7.88 -26.07
N HIS A 679 -7.35 -8.75 -25.28
CA HIS A 679 -7.84 -10.12 -25.08
C HIS A 679 -9.29 -10.17 -24.55
N ALA A 680 -9.61 -9.41 -23.50
CA ALA A 680 -10.97 -9.42 -22.96
C ALA A 680 -12.01 -8.87 -23.95
N ALA A 681 -11.71 -7.83 -24.72
CA ALA A 681 -12.65 -7.29 -25.69
C ALA A 681 -13.02 -8.33 -26.75
N MET A 682 -12.01 -9.04 -27.28
CA MET A 682 -12.22 -10.12 -28.24
C MET A 682 -13.04 -11.25 -27.64
N MET A 683 -12.76 -11.63 -26.39
CA MET A 683 -13.52 -12.68 -25.69
C MET A 683 -14.97 -12.29 -25.44
N LEU A 684 -15.22 -11.03 -25.08
CA LEU A 684 -16.55 -10.52 -24.74
C LEU A 684 -17.43 -10.25 -25.95
N THR A 685 -16.83 -9.76 -27.05
CA THR A 685 -17.59 -9.17 -28.16
C THR A 685 -17.16 -9.64 -29.54
N GLY A 686 -16.04 -10.35 -29.66
CA GLY A 686 -15.42 -10.69 -30.94
C GLY A 686 -14.61 -9.54 -31.56
N GLU A 687 -14.60 -8.35 -30.96
CA GLU A 687 -13.92 -7.16 -31.45
C GLU A 687 -12.67 -6.83 -30.62
N MET A 688 -11.69 -6.15 -31.21
CA MET A 688 -10.46 -5.73 -30.50
C MET A 688 -10.71 -4.64 -29.44
N GLU A 689 -11.84 -3.94 -29.53
CA GLU A 689 -12.26 -2.87 -28.64
C GLU A 689 -13.78 -2.89 -28.46
N ALA A 690 -14.25 -2.74 -27.22
CA ALA A 690 -15.68 -2.73 -26.90
C ALA A 690 -15.99 -1.84 -25.70
N GLU A 691 -17.09 -1.10 -25.80
CA GLU A 691 -17.64 -0.33 -24.68
C GLU A 691 -18.76 -1.12 -23.99
N VAL A 692 -18.52 -1.51 -22.74
CA VAL A 692 -19.41 -2.40 -21.98
C VAL A 692 -19.96 -1.71 -20.70
N PRO A 693 -21.08 -2.17 -20.14
CA PRO A 693 -21.57 -1.65 -18.86
C PRO A 693 -20.57 -1.90 -17.72
N ILE A 694 -20.42 -0.93 -16.81
CA ILE A 694 -19.53 -1.07 -15.64
C ILE A 694 -19.97 -2.20 -14.71
N THR A 695 -21.26 -2.55 -14.73
CA THR A 695 -21.83 -3.64 -13.94
C THR A 695 -21.32 -5.02 -14.34
N LEU A 696 -20.69 -5.17 -15.50
CA LEU A 696 -19.92 -6.39 -15.80
C LEU A 696 -18.72 -6.55 -14.87
N PHE A 697 -18.10 -5.45 -14.44
CA PHE A 697 -16.93 -5.44 -13.55
C PHE A 697 -17.29 -5.25 -12.07
N SER A 698 -18.49 -4.72 -11.80
CA SER A 698 -19.00 -4.46 -10.46
C SER A 698 -20.51 -4.68 -10.42
N PRO A 699 -20.99 -5.94 -10.32
CA PRO A 699 -22.40 -6.28 -10.52
C PRO A 699 -23.36 -5.61 -9.55
N ASP A 700 -22.95 -5.37 -8.30
CA ASP A 700 -23.77 -4.67 -7.32
C ASP A 700 -23.62 -3.14 -7.34
N ALA A 701 -22.88 -2.58 -8.31
CA ALA A 701 -22.66 -1.14 -8.41
C ALA A 701 -23.97 -0.36 -8.55
N ARG A 702 -24.09 0.70 -7.76
CA ARG A 702 -25.22 1.65 -7.74
C ARG A 702 -24.81 2.96 -8.43
N GLY A 703 -25.75 3.66 -9.03
CA GLY A 703 -25.53 4.97 -9.66
C GLY A 703 -25.84 6.16 -8.76
N LEU A 704 -25.89 7.34 -9.38
CA LEU A 704 -26.31 8.65 -8.84
C LEU A 704 -25.38 9.31 -7.80
N VAL A 705 -24.73 8.54 -6.94
CA VAL A 705 -23.87 9.09 -5.87
C VAL A 705 -22.49 9.49 -6.39
N HIS A 706 -21.99 8.80 -7.42
CA HIS A 706 -20.86 9.26 -8.22
C HIS A 706 -21.33 10.42 -9.11
N VAL A 707 -20.93 11.65 -8.75
CA VAL A 707 -21.50 12.87 -9.32
C VAL A 707 -20.64 13.51 -10.40
N GLY A 708 -19.41 13.06 -10.59
CA GLY A 708 -18.54 13.54 -11.66
C GLY A 708 -17.08 13.12 -11.50
N ASP A 709 -16.33 13.28 -12.58
CA ASP A 709 -14.90 13.02 -12.65
C ASP A 709 -14.16 14.33 -12.98
N ILE A 710 -13.07 14.63 -12.26
CA ILE A 710 -12.27 15.84 -12.47
C ILE A 710 -10.95 15.47 -13.15
N PRO A 711 -10.67 15.96 -14.37
CA PRO A 711 -9.46 15.62 -15.11
C PRO A 711 -8.17 16.00 -14.37
N LEU A 712 -7.17 15.13 -14.50
CA LEU A 712 -5.82 15.36 -14.03
C LEU A 712 -4.88 15.69 -15.20
N ALA A 713 -3.82 16.41 -14.88
CA ALA A 713 -2.72 16.65 -15.79
C ALA A 713 -2.07 15.32 -16.18
N VAL A 714 -1.65 15.24 -17.43
CA VAL A 714 -0.95 14.09 -18.00
C VAL A 714 0.42 14.55 -18.48
N ALA A 715 1.43 13.74 -18.20
CA ALA A 715 2.77 14.02 -18.69
C ALA A 715 2.78 14.09 -20.23
N PRO A 716 3.56 14.99 -20.83
CA PRO A 716 3.77 15.01 -22.27
C PRO A 716 4.54 13.76 -22.71
N GLY A 717 4.04 13.04 -23.72
CA GLY A 717 4.70 11.86 -24.29
C GLY A 717 3.81 10.63 -24.37
N ASP A 718 4.41 9.49 -24.71
CA ASP A 718 3.69 8.23 -24.83
C ASP A 718 3.13 7.78 -23.48
N ALA A 719 1.97 7.13 -23.51
CA ALA A 719 1.36 6.60 -22.30
C ALA A 719 2.25 5.50 -21.71
N ARG A 720 2.87 5.80 -20.56
CA ARG A 720 3.48 4.76 -19.74
C ARG A 720 2.39 3.80 -19.28
N THR A 721 2.70 2.52 -19.43
CA THR A 721 1.82 1.44 -19.01
C THR A 721 2.58 0.50 -18.11
N SER A 722 1.96 0.13 -17.00
CA SER A 722 2.46 -0.87 -16.06
C SER A 722 1.58 -2.09 -16.10
N TYR A 723 2.17 -3.23 -15.75
CA TYR A 723 1.45 -4.48 -15.67
C TYR A 723 0.71 -4.60 -14.32
N LEU A 724 -0.56 -5.00 -14.36
CA LEU A 724 -1.32 -5.39 -13.17
C LEU A 724 -1.98 -6.75 -13.42
N LYS A 725 -1.41 -7.79 -12.82
CA LYS A 725 -1.96 -9.15 -12.83
C LYS A 725 -2.80 -9.35 -11.59
N GLU A 726 -4.04 -8.89 -11.64
CA GLU A 726 -4.98 -9.02 -10.53
C GLU A 726 -6.28 -9.69 -10.97
N HIS A 727 -7.00 -10.20 -9.98
CA HIS A 727 -8.33 -10.76 -10.17
C HIS A 727 -9.34 -9.64 -10.40
N VAL A 728 -9.40 -9.11 -11.63
CA VAL A 728 -10.53 -8.26 -12.03
C VAL A 728 -11.65 -9.17 -12.49
N MET A 729 -12.70 -9.23 -11.69
CA MET A 729 -13.88 -10.03 -11.97
C MET A 729 -14.65 -9.45 -13.16
N ILE A 730 -15.06 -10.33 -14.07
CA ILE A 730 -16.15 -10.04 -14.98
C ILE A 730 -17.29 -11.01 -14.71
N ASP A 731 -18.49 -10.49 -14.49
CA ASP A 731 -19.71 -11.28 -14.53
C ASP A 731 -20.33 -11.18 -15.92
N VAL A 732 -20.01 -12.16 -16.76
CA VAL A 732 -20.62 -12.31 -18.08
C VAL A 732 -21.59 -13.48 -18.00
N PRO A 733 -22.88 -13.29 -18.34
CA PRO A 733 -23.83 -14.38 -18.39
C PRO A 733 -23.29 -15.55 -19.25
N GLY A 734 -22.97 -16.67 -18.59
CA GLY A 734 -22.49 -17.91 -19.23
C GLY A 734 -20.97 -18.14 -19.28
N PHE A 735 -20.11 -17.20 -18.89
CA PHE A 735 -18.64 -17.41 -18.90
C PHE A 735 -18.03 -17.85 -17.56
N HIS A 736 -18.80 -17.90 -16.47
CA HIS A 736 -18.28 -18.11 -15.11
C HIS A 736 -17.17 -17.09 -14.75
N HIS A 737 -16.60 -17.20 -13.54
CA HIS A 737 -15.57 -16.26 -13.07
C HIS A 737 -14.32 -16.28 -13.95
N THR A 738 -13.98 -15.14 -14.56
CA THR A 738 -12.77 -14.99 -15.38
C THR A 738 -11.85 -13.93 -14.78
N VAL A 739 -10.56 -14.27 -14.66
CA VAL A 739 -9.50 -13.35 -14.26
C VAL A 739 -8.92 -12.70 -15.50
N LEU A 740 -8.72 -11.38 -15.45
CA LEU A 740 -8.11 -10.62 -16.53
C LEU A 740 -6.74 -10.08 -16.14
N ASP A 741 -5.75 -10.38 -16.98
CA ASP A 741 -4.44 -9.74 -16.91
C ASP A 741 -4.52 -8.34 -17.54
N LEU A 742 -4.35 -7.30 -16.73
CA LEU A 742 -4.54 -5.93 -17.15
C LEU A 742 -3.22 -5.19 -17.45
N ASP A 743 -3.21 -4.49 -18.58
CA ASP A 743 -2.19 -3.53 -18.99
C ASP A 743 -2.69 -2.12 -18.71
N LEU A 744 -2.09 -1.48 -17.70
CA LEU A 744 -2.67 -0.33 -17.04
C LEU A 744 -1.93 0.95 -17.35
N LYS A 745 -2.70 1.98 -17.67
CA LYS A 745 -2.20 3.32 -17.92
C LYS A 745 -1.74 3.96 -16.62
N THR A 746 -0.53 4.52 -16.58
CA THR A 746 0.05 5.16 -15.39
C THR A 746 0.54 6.57 -15.71
N GLN A 747 -0.15 7.33 -16.56
CA GLN A 747 0.33 8.67 -16.95
C GLN A 747 0.27 9.69 -15.80
N SER A 748 -0.83 9.72 -15.05
CA SER A 748 -0.96 10.55 -13.85
C SER A 748 -0.42 9.79 -12.62
N GLY A 749 -0.76 8.50 -12.49
CA GLY A 749 -0.46 7.71 -11.30
C GLY A 749 -1.09 8.27 -10.03
N ALA A 750 -2.29 8.83 -10.13
CA ALA A 750 -2.91 9.53 -9.00
C ALA A 750 -3.07 8.60 -7.79
N MET A 751 -2.45 8.97 -6.66
CA MET A 751 -2.48 8.16 -5.44
C MET A 751 -2.92 9.03 -4.25
N GLY A 752 -2.03 9.85 -3.71
CA GLY A 752 -2.32 10.65 -2.53
C GLY A 752 -3.36 11.73 -2.78
N VAL A 753 -4.24 11.95 -1.81
CA VAL A 753 -5.17 13.08 -1.84
C VAL A 753 -5.44 13.62 -0.45
N PHE A 754 -5.45 14.95 -0.30
CA PHE A 754 -6.01 15.61 0.87
C PHE A 754 -6.78 16.88 0.48
N CYS A 755 -7.69 17.33 1.35
CA CYS A 755 -8.43 18.58 1.16
C CYS A 755 -7.88 19.68 2.07
N TRP A 756 -7.79 20.91 1.56
CA TRP A 756 -7.36 22.08 2.33
C TRP A 756 -8.42 23.19 2.30
N PRO A 757 -8.78 23.81 3.44
CA PRO A 757 -8.35 23.48 4.80
C PRO A 757 -8.83 22.09 5.23
N LEU A 758 -8.03 21.42 6.07
CA LEU A 758 -8.33 20.10 6.59
C LEU A 758 -9.70 20.08 7.30
N PRO A 759 -10.39 18.93 7.41
CA PRO A 759 -11.59 18.81 8.21
C PRO A 759 -11.29 18.64 9.71
N SER A 760 -12.33 18.70 10.56
CA SER A 760 -12.22 18.35 11.99
C SER A 760 -11.69 16.91 12.15
N PRO A 761 -10.86 16.61 13.17
CA PRO A 761 -10.37 17.48 14.26
C PRO A 761 -9.14 18.35 13.94
N TRP A 762 -8.64 18.36 12.71
CA TRP A 762 -7.40 19.09 12.34
C TRP A 762 -7.61 20.57 11.99
N ARG A 763 -8.83 21.09 12.14
CA ARG A 763 -9.15 22.51 11.86
C ARG A 763 -8.72 23.46 12.96
#